data_AF-A0A534LND3-F1
#
_entry.id   AF-A0A534LND3-F1
#
_cell.length_a   1.000
_cell.length_b   1.000
_cell.length_c   1.000
_cell.angle_alpha   90.00
_cell.angle_beta   90.00
_cell.angle_gamma   90.00
#
_symmetry.space_group_name_H-M   'P 1'
#
loop_
_entity.id
_entity.type
_entity.pdbx_description
1 polymer ?
#
loop_
_entity_poly.entity_id
_entity_poly.type
_entity_poly.pdbx_seq_one_letter_code
_entity_poly.pdbx_strand_id
1 'polypeptide(L)'
;DDFIAVGTQIKTERPGKAGAVTPCDTIEGPLVVLDTGDFVEVPDAAAAKRLAGHVRVIADLGEILIPFGEFLENNHVLMPGAFSPEWYGLLLKKALGQLPAGWETATASQALAWSRECGVPLHPRYNLFFHDFAVEDLQLLRERIGGEGRLTEGRLVVPADEEFREWFVRLGVLYAVRGGDLVVERHTDVLLATLGIAVDQSNFVLAPRPETTDPLAFATALAGFLVKARGPTRIGARMARPEKAAPRKMQPAPHSLFPIGHEGGAQRLLLEAASKETIEVEVGLRICSACGKRWFLPKCSCGGHTTARNGPARQRVPIADVLRTALERLGEPKPSEIKAVQGMISKNKTPEPIEKGVLRAKHEIYVFKDGTTRFDMTNLPLTHFTPREAGISVEDARRLGYARDMTGRPLEREEQVLELRPQDVLVARSGGEYLVRVAAFVDDLLERLYGLGRFYDAKSPKDLLGHLVVTLAPHTSGGVLARIVGFTDAKAWFAHPYLIAARRRNCDGDEDSLILLLDCLINFSRSFLPDKRGGLMDAPLVLTTRIDPNEIDKEAHNLDLPAGYPLALFEAAERFAHPKEVEAQIDTVGKRIGSVLQYEGFAYTHETHGVAQGPLASAYGEGSMAEKIDKQLDLALRIRAVDPNDVVARIVVHHFLPDLIGNLKAFSSQSVRCTKCGAKYRRIPLRGRCLECSGNLTLTVHESSVKKYLEISKRISQQFEVSNYLRQRIDLIEEAITSLFTNDRTQDLKLDDFF
;
A
#
# COMPACT_ATOMS: atom_id res chain seq x y z
N ASP A 1 8.00 -9.56 -11.04
CA ASP A 1 8.45 -9.68 -9.64
C ASP A 1 7.43 -9.23 -8.61
N ASP A 2 6.40 -8.46 -9.00
CA ASP A 2 5.20 -8.17 -8.19
C ASP A 2 5.47 -7.58 -6.79
N PHE A 3 6.58 -6.85 -6.63
CA PHE A 3 6.88 -6.14 -5.38
C PHE A 3 5.89 -5.00 -5.10
N ILE A 4 5.52 -4.26 -6.15
CA ILE A 4 4.51 -3.20 -6.08
C ILE A 4 3.17 -3.81 -6.49
N ALA A 5 2.20 -3.70 -5.60
CA ALA A 5 0.81 -4.09 -5.81
C ALA A 5 -0.11 -2.88 -5.59
N VAL A 6 -1.38 -3.02 -5.99
CA VAL A 6 -2.40 -1.99 -5.75
C VAL A 6 -2.52 -1.75 -4.23
N GLY A 7 -2.21 -0.53 -3.79
CA GLY A 7 -2.17 -0.17 -2.37
C GLY A 7 -0.80 -0.29 -1.70
N THR A 8 0.25 -0.72 -2.40
CA THR A 8 1.61 -0.67 -1.84
C THR A 8 2.00 0.78 -1.57
N GLN A 9 2.40 1.08 -0.33
CA GLN A 9 2.92 2.38 0.03
C GLN A 9 4.36 2.52 -0.49
N ILE A 10 4.62 3.61 -1.21
CA ILE A 10 5.95 4.04 -1.63
C ILE A 10 6.33 5.34 -0.92
N LYS A 11 7.62 5.55 -0.72
CA LYS A 11 8.19 6.83 -0.31
C LYS A 11 8.84 7.48 -1.51
N THR A 12 8.35 8.66 -1.86
CA THR A 12 8.84 9.49 -2.96
C THR A 12 9.83 10.51 -2.43
N GLU A 13 10.75 10.95 -3.29
CA GLU A 13 11.67 12.03 -2.99
C GLU A 13 10.95 13.39 -2.93
N ARG A 14 9.97 13.59 -3.83
CA ARG A 14 9.27 14.85 -4.08
C ARG A 14 7.96 14.59 -4.85
N PRO A 15 6.98 15.52 -4.84
CA PRO A 15 6.87 16.66 -3.93
C PRO A 15 6.42 16.25 -2.51
N GLY A 16 5.77 15.09 -2.38
CA GLY A 16 5.37 14.47 -1.12
C GLY A 16 6.37 13.45 -0.59
N LYS A 17 6.19 13.03 0.67
CA LYS A 17 7.06 12.06 1.36
C LYS A 17 6.66 10.59 1.16
N ALA A 18 5.37 10.36 0.92
CA ALA A 18 4.81 9.02 0.75
C ALA A 18 3.52 9.10 -0.06
N GLY A 19 3.21 8.00 -0.74
CA GLY A 19 1.97 7.82 -1.49
C GLY A 19 1.66 6.34 -1.61
N ALA A 20 0.40 6.02 -1.95
CA ALA A 20 0.01 4.67 -2.29
C ALA A 20 -0.05 4.49 -3.81
N VAL A 21 0.44 3.35 -4.30
CA VAL A 21 0.42 3.07 -5.73
C VAL A 21 -0.97 2.61 -6.16
N THR A 22 -1.49 3.24 -7.22
CA THR A 22 -2.72 2.86 -7.92
C THR A 22 -2.43 2.71 -9.42
N PRO A 23 -3.16 1.84 -10.14
CA PRO A 23 -2.89 1.60 -11.56
C PRO A 23 -3.49 2.71 -12.44
N CYS A 24 -2.72 3.14 -13.43
CA CYS A 24 -3.16 3.98 -14.55
C CYS A 24 -2.53 3.41 -15.82
N ASP A 25 -3.35 3.00 -16.78
CA ASP A 25 -2.90 2.32 -18.00
C ASP A 25 -2.89 3.22 -19.25
N THR A 26 -3.12 4.51 -19.06
CA THR A 26 -2.98 5.53 -20.13
C THR A 26 -1.60 6.18 -20.17
N ILE A 27 -0.79 6.02 -19.12
CA ILE A 27 0.57 6.60 -19.05
C ILE A 27 1.63 5.65 -19.63
N GLU A 28 2.80 6.18 -19.94
CA GLU A 28 3.88 5.38 -20.52
C GLU A 28 4.44 4.36 -19.51
N GLY A 29 4.47 3.10 -19.93
CA GLY A 29 5.07 2.00 -19.18
C GLY A 29 6.59 1.92 -19.30
N PRO A 30 7.21 0.87 -18.74
CA PRO A 30 8.66 0.73 -18.73
C PRO A 30 9.25 0.41 -20.11
N LEU A 31 10.51 0.83 -20.30
CA LEU A 31 11.35 0.44 -21.43
C LEU A 31 12.35 -0.63 -20.98
N VAL A 32 12.37 -1.77 -21.68
CA VAL A 32 13.11 -2.96 -21.25
C VAL A 32 13.98 -3.55 -22.36
N VAL A 33 15.16 -4.03 -21.98
CA VAL A 33 16.02 -4.84 -22.84
C VAL A 33 15.76 -6.31 -22.52
N LEU A 34 15.42 -7.08 -23.54
CA LEU A 34 15.13 -8.50 -23.43
C LEU A 34 16.42 -9.34 -23.48
N ASP A 35 16.33 -10.62 -23.11
CA ASP A 35 17.44 -11.59 -23.24
C ASP A 35 17.93 -11.76 -24.68
N THR A 36 17.03 -11.53 -25.65
CA THR A 36 17.35 -11.51 -27.09
C THR A 36 18.24 -10.32 -27.49
N GLY A 37 18.33 -9.30 -26.64
CA GLY A 37 18.96 -8.02 -26.93
C GLY A 37 18.01 -6.97 -27.50
N ASP A 38 16.77 -7.34 -27.87
CA ASP A 38 15.75 -6.40 -28.35
C ASP A 38 15.42 -5.38 -27.26
N PHE A 39 15.33 -4.10 -27.62
CA PHE A 39 14.95 -3.02 -26.73
C PHE A 39 13.53 -2.55 -27.07
N VAL A 40 12.60 -2.82 -26.15
CA VAL A 40 11.15 -2.72 -26.39
C VAL A 40 10.47 -1.89 -25.31
N GLU A 41 9.37 -1.27 -25.68
CA GLU A 41 8.42 -0.66 -24.75
C GLU A 41 7.43 -1.73 -24.27
N VAL A 42 7.02 -1.63 -23.00
CA VAL A 42 5.95 -2.45 -22.43
C VAL A 42 4.67 -1.61 -22.35
N PRO A 43 3.74 -1.74 -23.33
CA PRO A 43 2.61 -0.81 -23.46
C PRO A 43 1.46 -1.10 -22.50
N ASP A 44 1.32 -2.34 -22.02
CA ASP A 44 0.17 -2.75 -21.23
C ASP A 44 0.51 -3.91 -20.27
N ALA A 45 -0.42 -4.19 -19.35
CA ALA A 45 -0.27 -5.25 -18.35
C ALA A 45 -0.17 -6.67 -18.95
N ALA A 46 -0.76 -6.91 -20.13
CA ALA A 46 -0.69 -8.22 -20.79
C ALA A 46 0.69 -8.45 -21.42
N ALA A 47 1.25 -7.42 -22.06
CA ALA A 47 2.62 -7.39 -22.55
C ALA A 47 3.62 -7.54 -21.41
N ALA A 48 3.40 -6.85 -20.28
CA ALA A 48 4.24 -6.99 -19.08
C ALA A 48 4.30 -8.44 -18.60
N LYS A 49 3.15 -9.13 -18.49
CA LYS A 49 3.09 -10.55 -18.09
C LYS A 49 3.78 -11.47 -19.09
N ARG A 50 3.62 -11.23 -20.39
CA ARG A 50 4.26 -12.03 -21.45
C ARG A 50 5.78 -11.86 -21.46
N LEU A 51 6.28 -10.66 -21.21
CA LEU A 51 7.70 -10.32 -21.29
C LEU A 51 8.45 -10.52 -19.98
N ALA A 52 7.77 -10.61 -18.83
CA ALA A 52 8.39 -10.61 -17.50
C ALA A 52 9.55 -11.61 -17.32
N GLY A 53 9.43 -12.82 -17.89
CA GLY A 53 10.46 -13.86 -17.81
C GLY A 53 11.66 -13.68 -18.75
N HIS A 54 11.63 -12.65 -19.59
CA HIS A 54 12.63 -12.37 -20.62
C HIS A 54 13.31 -11.00 -20.44
N VAL A 55 13.00 -10.28 -19.37
CA VAL A 55 13.55 -8.95 -19.09
C VAL A 55 14.93 -9.08 -18.47
N ARG A 56 15.94 -8.64 -19.21
CA ARG A 56 17.33 -8.59 -18.75
C ARG A 56 17.64 -7.29 -18.02
N VAL A 57 17.21 -6.15 -18.57
CA VAL A 57 17.43 -4.82 -18.00
C VAL A 57 16.15 -3.99 -18.12
N ILE A 58 15.80 -3.28 -17.06
CA ILE A 58 14.78 -2.23 -17.04
C ILE A 58 15.53 -0.90 -17.20
N ALA A 59 15.50 -0.37 -18.42
CA ALA A 59 16.22 0.85 -18.77
C ALA A 59 15.50 2.10 -18.24
N ASP A 60 14.17 2.09 -18.30
CA ASP A 60 13.30 3.13 -17.77
C ASP A 60 12.09 2.50 -17.09
N LEU A 61 11.67 3.04 -15.95
CA LEU A 61 10.55 2.52 -15.17
C LEU A 61 9.18 2.98 -15.70
N GLY A 62 9.16 3.95 -16.60
CA GLY A 62 7.95 4.60 -17.09
C GLY A 62 7.57 5.82 -16.26
N GLU A 63 6.33 6.25 -16.42
CA GLU A 63 5.80 7.46 -15.81
C GLU A 63 5.17 7.22 -14.42
N ILE A 64 5.16 8.27 -13.62
CA ILE A 64 4.41 8.34 -12.36
C ILE A 64 3.57 9.61 -12.38
N LEU A 65 2.25 9.46 -12.23
CA LEU A 65 1.34 10.60 -12.16
C LEU A 65 1.39 11.24 -10.77
N ILE A 66 1.59 12.55 -10.74
CA ILE A 66 1.54 13.34 -9.52
C ILE A 66 0.55 14.49 -9.72
N PRO A 67 -0.50 14.57 -8.90
CA PRO A 67 -1.52 15.61 -9.03
C PRO A 67 -0.95 16.98 -8.62
N PHE A 68 -1.48 18.04 -9.23
CA PHE A 68 -1.13 19.42 -8.84
C PHE A 68 -1.36 19.68 -7.35
N GLY A 69 -2.42 19.09 -6.78
CA GLY A 69 -2.74 19.21 -5.36
C GLY A 69 -1.60 18.80 -4.42
N GLU A 70 -0.77 17.83 -4.81
CA GLU A 70 0.36 17.37 -3.99
C GLU A 70 1.46 18.44 -3.89
N PHE A 71 1.68 19.22 -4.95
CA PHE A 71 2.62 20.36 -4.94
C PHE A 71 2.10 21.49 -4.05
N LEU A 72 0.78 21.73 -4.08
CA LEU A 72 0.14 22.76 -3.28
C LEU A 72 0.19 22.41 -1.78
N GLU A 73 -0.15 21.18 -1.41
CA GLU A 73 -0.13 20.69 -0.02
C GLU A 73 1.28 20.74 0.58
N ASN A 74 2.27 20.20 -0.13
CA ASN A 74 3.65 20.16 0.35
C ASN A 74 4.39 21.49 0.18
N ASN A 75 3.74 22.51 -0.40
CA ASN A 75 4.32 23.81 -0.73
C ASN A 75 5.67 23.67 -1.47
N HIS A 76 5.71 22.73 -2.42
CA HIS A 76 6.89 22.46 -3.25
C HIS A 76 6.78 23.25 -4.55
N VAL A 77 7.91 23.73 -5.08
CA VAL A 77 7.93 24.38 -6.40
C VAL A 77 7.46 23.41 -7.48
N LEU A 78 6.76 23.90 -8.50
CA LEU A 78 6.43 23.08 -9.65
C LEU A 78 7.73 22.60 -10.32
N MET A 79 7.66 21.43 -10.91
CA MET A 79 8.79 20.85 -11.63
C MET A 79 8.34 20.48 -13.04
N PRO A 80 9.21 20.64 -14.05
CA PRO A 80 8.86 20.28 -15.41
C PRO A 80 8.56 18.78 -15.45
N GLY A 81 7.33 18.45 -15.82
CA GLY A 81 6.90 17.08 -16.07
C GLY A 81 7.39 16.58 -17.44
N ALA A 82 7.05 15.34 -17.74
CA ALA A 82 7.23 14.80 -19.09
C ALA A 82 6.46 15.63 -20.13
N PHE A 83 6.99 15.74 -21.35
CA PHE A 83 6.24 16.35 -22.44
C PHE A 83 5.13 15.38 -22.88
N SER A 84 3.95 15.52 -22.27
CA SER A 84 2.87 14.55 -22.33
C SER A 84 1.88 14.81 -23.49
N PRO A 85 1.06 13.81 -23.86
CA PRO A 85 0.01 13.99 -24.86
C PRO A 85 -0.94 15.16 -24.54
N GLU A 86 -1.34 15.35 -23.29
CA GLU A 86 -2.27 16.41 -22.89
C GLU A 86 -1.69 17.80 -23.20
N TRP A 87 -0.41 18.00 -22.88
CA TRP A 87 0.28 19.24 -23.19
C TRP A 87 0.42 19.44 -24.70
N TYR A 88 0.80 18.40 -25.43
CA TYR A 88 0.86 18.44 -26.89
C TYR A 88 -0.50 18.78 -27.51
N GLY A 89 -1.58 18.18 -27.04
CA GLY A 89 -2.95 18.45 -27.49
C GLY A 89 -3.35 19.91 -27.27
N LEU A 90 -2.98 20.53 -26.16
CA LEU A 90 -3.23 21.96 -25.92
C LEU A 90 -2.47 22.85 -26.92
N LEU A 91 -1.21 22.52 -27.23
CA LEU A 91 -0.41 23.25 -28.21
C LEU A 91 -0.95 23.07 -29.64
N LEU A 92 -1.31 21.84 -30.00
CA LEU A 92 -1.88 21.52 -31.31
C LEU A 92 -3.24 22.21 -31.51
N LYS A 93 -4.11 22.19 -30.49
CA LYS A 93 -5.38 22.91 -30.51
C LYS A 93 -5.18 24.41 -30.65
N LYS A 94 -4.17 24.98 -30.00
CA LYS A 94 -3.82 26.40 -30.12
C LYS A 94 -3.35 26.76 -31.54
N ALA A 95 -2.63 25.86 -32.20
CA ALA A 95 -2.13 26.08 -33.57
C ALA A 95 -3.21 25.87 -34.64
N LEU A 96 -4.04 24.84 -34.51
CA LEU A 96 -5.03 24.42 -35.52
C LEU A 96 -6.46 24.91 -35.24
N GLY A 97 -6.72 25.52 -34.08
CA GLY A 97 -8.05 25.93 -33.60
C GLY A 97 -8.90 24.76 -33.05
N GLN A 98 -8.72 23.55 -33.58
CA GLN A 98 -9.38 22.33 -33.13
C GLN A 98 -8.42 21.14 -33.11
N LEU A 99 -8.71 20.12 -32.30
CA LEU A 99 -7.93 18.89 -32.26
C LEU A 99 -8.30 17.97 -33.43
N PRO A 100 -7.35 17.57 -34.28
CA PRO A 100 -7.59 16.56 -35.31
C PRO A 100 -8.02 15.22 -34.71
N ALA A 101 -8.85 14.45 -35.41
CA ALA A 101 -9.18 13.10 -34.97
C ALA A 101 -7.94 12.19 -35.00
N GLY A 102 -7.75 11.37 -33.96
CA GLY A 102 -6.63 10.44 -33.85
C GLY A 102 -5.27 11.09 -33.56
N TRP A 103 -5.26 12.33 -33.04
CA TRP A 103 -4.03 13.07 -32.75
C TRP A 103 -3.11 12.36 -31.76
N GLU A 104 -3.64 11.65 -30.77
CA GLU A 104 -2.88 10.89 -29.76
C GLU A 104 -2.10 9.70 -30.36
N THR A 105 -2.63 9.13 -31.45
CA THR A 105 -2.09 7.96 -32.14
C THR A 105 -1.52 8.32 -33.51
N ALA A 106 -1.07 9.57 -33.67
CA ALA A 106 -0.51 10.05 -34.94
C ALA A 106 0.64 9.15 -35.42
N THR A 107 0.77 8.98 -36.74
CA THR A 107 1.91 8.29 -37.34
C THR A 107 3.16 9.17 -37.31
N ALA A 108 4.35 8.58 -37.47
CA ALA A 108 5.61 9.33 -37.47
C ALA A 108 5.61 10.43 -38.56
N SER A 109 5.10 10.10 -39.75
CA SER A 109 4.97 11.05 -40.85
C SER A 109 4.01 12.19 -40.52
N GLN A 110 2.87 11.91 -39.85
CA GLN A 110 1.93 12.94 -39.41
C GLN A 110 2.54 13.83 -38.32
N ALA A 111 3.20 13.24 -37.33
CA ALA A 111 3.87 13.98 -36.25
C ALA A 111 4.93 14.95 -36.81
N LEU A 112 5.74 14.49 -37.78
CA LEU A 112 6.73 15.32 -38.46
C LEU A 112 6.09 16.43 -39.31
N ALA A 113 5.01 16.11 -40.04
CA ALA A 113 4.27 17.09 -40.84
C ALA A 113 3.69 18.20 -39.96
N TRP A 114 2.99 17.86 -38.87
CA TRP A 114 2.46 18.86 -37.93
C TRP A 114 3.55 19.70 -37.30
N SER A 115 4.68 19.09 -36.93
CA SER A 115 5.79 19.85 -36.33
C SER A 115 6.38 20.87 -37.30
N ARG A 116 6.53 20.52 -38.59
CA ARG A 116 7.09 21.40 -39.63
C ARG A 116 6.10 22.45 -40.12
N GLU A 117 4.85 22.07 -40.34
CA GLU A 117 3.82 22.95 -40.93
C GLU A 117 3.17 23.86 -39.90
N CYS A 118 2.92 23.34 -38.68
CA CYS A 118 2.18 24.07 -37.64
C CYS A 118 3.10 24.66 -36.57
N GLY A 119 4.40 24.35 -36.58
CA GLY A 119 5.37 24.85 -35.60
C GLY A 119 5.15 24.32 -34.18
N VAL A 120 4.38 23.24 -34.01
CA VAL A 120 4.23 22.57 -32.71
C VAL A 120 5.46 21.70 -32.41
N PRO A 121 5.77 21.41 -31.14
CA PRO A 121 6.86 20.49 -30.82
C PRO A 121 6.61 19.09 -31.37
N LEU A 122 7.66 18.27 -31.47
CA LEU A 122 7.54 16.86 -31.84
C LEU A 122 6.57 16.11 -30.91
N HIS A 123 5.69 15.29 -31.49
CA HIS A 123 4.71 14.50 -30.76
C HIS A 123 5.36 13.61 -29.67
N PRO A 124 4.86 13.59 -28.41
CA PRO A 124 5.40 12.84 -27.28
C PRO A 124 5.77 11.38 -27.57
N ARG A 125 4.86 10.64 -28.22
CA ARG A 125 5.03 9.24 -28.65
C ARG A 125 6.33 8.93 -29.42
N TYR A 126 6.87 9.91 -30.13
CA TYR A 126 8.10 9.75 -30.92
C TYR A 126 9.28 10.52 -30.32
N ASN A 127 9.07 11.22 -29.21
CA ASN A 127 10.10 12.00 -28.56
C ASN A 127 11.11 11.06 -27.86
N LEU A 128 12.34 11.53 -27.71
CA LEU A 128 13.46 10.75 -27.18
C LEU A 128 14.17 11.52 -26.05
N PHE A 129 15.03 10.84 -25.31
CA PHE A 129 15.76 11.40 -24.17
C PHE A 129 16.98 12.24 -24.60
N PHE A 130 16.82 13.15 -25.55
CA PHE A 130 17.92 14.00 -26.05
C PHE A 130 18.58 14.83 -24.93
N HIS A 131 17.79 15.29 -23.96
CA HIS A 131 18.28 16.06 -22.81
C HIS A 131 19.18 15.26 -21.86
N ASP A 132 19.19 13.93 -21.94
CA ASP A 132 20.07 13.06 -21.14
C ASP A 132 21.46 12.87 -21.79
N PHE A 133 21.70 13.46 -22.97
CA PHE A 133 22.95 13.34 -23.73
C PHE A 133 23.82 14.59 -23.65
N ALA A 134 25.12 14.44 -23.90
CA ALA A 134 25.98 15.56 -24.28
C ALA A 134 25.90 15.81 -25.80
N VAL A 135 26.17 17.03 -26.25
CA VAL A 135 26.18 17.36 -27.70
C VAL A 135 27.29 16.59 -28.42
N GLU A 136 28.39 16.32 -27.75
CA GLU A 136 29.52 15.53 -28.26
C GLU A 136 29.10 14.10 -28.59
N ASP A 137 28.35 13.46 -27.69
CA ASP A 137 27.82 12.11 -27.89
C ASP A 137 26.80 12.09 -29.04
N LEU A 138 25.92 13.09 -29.13
CA LEU A 138 24.96 13.20 -30.24
C LEU A 138 25.66 13.42 -31.58
N GLN A 139 26.75 14.19 -31.61
CA GLN A 139 27.55 14.37 -32.82
C GLN A 139 28.23 13.07 -33.23
N LEU A 140 28.83 12.34 -32.28
CA LEU A 140 29.48 11.07 -32.58
C LEU A 140 28.47 10.02 -33.10
N LEU A 141 27.32 9.93 -32.43
CA LEU A 141 26.20 9.08 -32.87
C LEU A 141 25.77 9.45 -34.30
N ARG A 142 25.61 10.74 -34.58
CA ARG A 142 25.25 11.28 -35.89
C ARG A 142 26.27 10.92 -36.98
N GLU A 143 27.55 11.10 -36.70
CA GLU A 143 28.63 10.78 -37.64
C GLU A 143 28.72 9.28 -37.91
N ARG A 144 28.62 8.44 -36.88
CA ARG A 144 28.61 6.98 -37.04
C ARG A 144 27.39 6.49 -37.79
N ILE A 145 26.19 7.00 -37.49
CA ILE A 145 25.00 6.68 -38.29
C ILE A 145 25.21 7.11 -39.74
N GLY A 146 25.77 8.30 -39.98
CA GLY A 146 26.08 8.80 -41.32
C GLY A 146 27.05 7.92 -42.12
N GLY A 147 28.04 7.31 -41.46
CA GLY A 147 29.07 6.50 -42.10
C GLY A 147 28.75 4.99 -42.19
N GLU A 148 28.08 4.44 -41.18
CA GLU A 148 27.86 2.99 -41.02
C GLU A 148 26.38 2.58 -41.13
N GLY A 149 25.47 3.55 -41.04
CA GLY A 149 24.03 3.32 -41.11
C GLY A 149 23.53 3.10 -42.53
N ARG A 150 22.47 2.31 -42.67
CA ARG A 150 21.78 2.07 -43.94
C ARG A 150 20.27 2.03 -43.76
N LEU A 151 19.53 2.31 -44.82
CA LEU A 151 18.08 2.13 -44.85
C LEU A 151 17.71 0.84 -45.58
N THR A 152 17.00 -0.04 -44.89
CA THR A 152 16.44 -1.28 -45.45
C THR A 152 14.94 -1.27 -45.21
N GLU A 153 14.14 -1.33 -46.28
CA GLU A 153 12.66 -1.29 -46.20
C GLU A 153 12.11 -0.09 -45.39
N GLY A 154 12.78 1.06 -45.49
CA GLY A 154 12.40 2.29 -44.75
C GLY A 154 12.78 2.29 -43.27
N ARG A 155 13.58 1.32 -42.81
CA ARG A 155 14.05 1.20 -41.42
C ARG A 155 15.54 1.44 -41.33
N LEU A 156 15.96 2.17 -40.30
CA LEU A 156 17.38 2.40 -40.04
C LEU A 156 18.01 1.12 -39.48
N VAL A 157 19.10 0.69 -40.11
CA VAL A 157 19.90 -0.46 -39.72
C VAL A 157 21.32 0.00 -39.42
N VAL A 158 21.83 -0.35 -38.23
CA VAL A 158 23.20 -0.04 -37.77
C VAL A 158 23.86 -1.31 -37.18
N PRO A 159 25.20 -1.38 -37.11
CA PRO A 159 25.90 -2.50 -36.48
C PRO A 159 25.48 -2.73 -35.03
N ALA A 160 25.35 -3.99 -34.59
CA ALA A 160 24.96 -4.33 -33.22
C ALA A 160 26.11 -4.34 -32.20
N ASP A 161 26.97 -3.33 -32.23
CA ASP A 161 28.02 -3.13 -31.25
C ASP A 161 27.50 -2.59 -29.91
N GLU A 162 28.36 -2.61 -28.89
CA GLU A 162 28.02 -2.22 -27.52
C GLU A 162 27.70 -0.72 -27.39
N GLU A 163 28.38 0.12 -28.17
CA GLU A 163 28.24 1.58 -28.13
C GLU A 163 26.89 2.02 -28.71
N PHE A 164 26.47 1.48 -29.86
CA PHE A 164 25.14 1.72 -30.42
C PHE A 164 24.02 1.23 -29.49
N ARG A 165 24.21 0.06 -28.86
CA ARG A 165 23.23 -0.45 -27.87
C ARG A 165 23.11 0.51 -26.69
N GLU A 166 24.22 0.96 -26.13
CA GLU A 166 24.23 1.90 -25.01
C GLU A 166 23.56 3.22 -25.41
N TRP A 167 23.94 3.82 -26.54
CA TRP A 167 23.33 5.06 -27.01
C TRP A 167 21.83 4.91 -27.27
N PHE A 168 21.38 3.86 -27.95
CA PHE A 168 19.96 3.68 -28.22
C PHE A 168 19.15 3.43 -26.94
N VAL A 169 19.69 2.65 -26.00
CA VAL A 169 19.04 2.42 -24.69
C VAL A 169 19.00 3.69 -23.85
N ARG A 170 20.05 4.52 -23.88
CA ARG A 170 20.08 5.80 -23.17
C ARG A 170 19.14 6.83 -23.81
N LEU A 171 19.08 6.86 -25.15
CA LEU A 171 18.25 7.79 -25.90
C LEU A 171 16.76 7.37 -25.92
N GLY A 172 16.45 6.11 -25.65
CA GLY A 172 15.09 5.57 -25.70
C GLY A 172 14.66 5.11 -27.10
N VAL A 173 15.61 4.86 -28.00
CA VAL A 173 15.34 4.41 -29.38
C VAL A 173 15.10 2.91 -29.39
N LEU A 174 13.83 2.50 -29.50
CA LEU A 174 13.47 1.08 -29.64
C LEU A 174 14.08 0.44 -30.89
N TYR A 175 14.65 -0.75 -30.72
CA TYR A 175 15.29 -1.52 -31.80
C TYR A 175 15.14 -3.02 -31.61
N ALA A 176 15.24 -3.76 -32.71
CA ALA A 176 15.28 -5.22 -32.75
C ALA A 176 16.64 -5.71 -33.27
N VAL A 177 17.20 -6.74 -32.64
CA VAL A 177 18.49 -7.34 -33.05
C VAL A 177 18.22 -8.41 -34.10
N ARG A 178 18.71 -8.21 -35.34
CA ARG A 178 18.50 -9.14 -36.45
C ARG A 178 19.79 -9.31 -37.24
N GLY A 179 20.26 -10.55 -37.41
CA GLY A 179 21.40 -10.87 -38.28
C GLY A 179 22.73 -10.20 -37.91
N GLY A 180 22.90 -9.75 -36.65
CA GLY A 180 24.09 -8.98 -36.22
C GLY A 180 23.95 -7.46 -36.30
N ASP A 181 22.77 -6.95 -36.70
CA ASP A 181 22.46 -5.53 -36.78
C ASP A 181 21.33 -5.13 -35.81
N LEU A 182 21.26 -3.84 -35.47
CA LEU A 182 20.13 -3.21 -34.80
C LEU A 182 19.21 -2.58 -35.84
N VAL A 183 17.94 -2.98 -35.83
CA VAL A 183 16.89 -2.47 -36.71
C VAL A 183 15.98 -1.55 -35.90
N VAL A 184 16.00 -0.26 -36.21
CA VAL A 184 15.11 0.74 -35.61
C VAL A 184 13.80 0.74 -36.41
N GLU A 185 12.66 0.53 -35.76
CA GLU A 185 11.35 0.52 -36.42
C GLU A 185 10.58 1.82 -36.17
N ARG A 186 10.14 2.05 -34.92
CA ARG A 186 9.24 3.17 -34.58
C ARG A 186 9.86 4.56 -34.82
N HIS A 187 11.16 4.69 -34.59
CA HIS A 187 11.84 5.99 -34.45
C HIS A 187 12.69 6.38 -35.66
N THR A 188 12.69 5.63 -36.75
CA THR A 188 13.61 5.86 -37.89
C THR A 188 13.54 7.29 -38.42
N ASP A 189 12.37 7.72 -38.90
CA ASP A 189 12.24 9.04 -39.54
C ASP A 189 12.56 10.19 -38.58
N VAL A 190 12.14 10.03 -37.33
CA VAL A 190 12.32 11.05 -36.30
C VAL A 190 13.77 11.14 -35.87
N LEU A 191 14.43 10.00 -35.64
CA LEU A 191 15.85 9.97 -35.28
C LEU A 191 16.71 10.61 -36.38
N LEU A 192 16.48 10.22 -37.65
CA LEU A 192 17.19 10.80 -38.79
C LEU A 192 16.93 12.32 -38.90
N ALA A 193 15.70 12.77 -38.73
CA ALA A 193 15.37 14.20 -38.74
C ALA A 193 16.08 14.96 -37.61
N THR A 194 16.01 14.46 -36.37
CA THR A 194 16.63 15.10 -35.19
C THR A 194 18.16 15.06 -35.18
N LEU A 195 18.77 14.15 -35.93
CA LEU A 195 20.21 14.12 -36.17
C LEU A 195 20.60 14.83 -37.48
N GLY A 196 19.65 15.46 -38.17
CA GLY A 196 19.90 16.20 -39.42
C GLY A 196 20.55 15.34 -40.48
N ILE A 197 20.06 14.11 -40.64
CA ILE A 197 20.49 13.12 -41.62
C ILE A 197 19.42 13.06 -42.70
N ALA A 198 19.72 13.60 -43.88
CA ALA A 198 18.88 13.48 -45.07
C ALA A 198 19.27 12.21 -45.85
N VAL A 199 18.29 11.62 -46.53
CA VAL A 199 18.49 10.41 -47.35
C VAL A 199 18.41 10.82 -48.80
N ASP A 200 19.51 10.67 -49.54
CA ASP A 200 19.57 10.92 -50.98
C ASP A 200 20.04 9.66 -51.71
N GLN A 201 19.17 9.06 -52.52
CA GLN A 201 19.45 7.85 -53.31
C GLN A 201 20.19 6.75 -52.52
N SER A 202 19.75 6.51 -51.28
CA SER A 202 20.31 5.55 -50.30
C SER A 202 21.61 5.96 -49.59
N ASN A 203 22.16 7.15 -49.85
CA ASN A 203 23.25 7.72 -49.08
C ASN A 203 22.73 8.66 -47.99
N PHE A 204 23.45 8.74 -46.88
CA PHE A 204 23.16 9.67 -45.80
C PHE A 204 23.95 10.96 -45.97
N VAL A 205 23.25 12.08 -45.97
CA VAL A 205 23.81 13.43 -46.09
C VAL A 205 23.60 14.16 -44.77
N LEU A 206 24.70 14.55 -44.14
CA LEU A 206 24.70 15.25 -42.87
C LEU A 206 24.54 16.76 -43.09
N ALA A 207 23.55 17.37 -42.44
CA ALA A 207 23.42 18.83 -42.35
C ALA A 207 24.64 19.50 -41.66
N PRO A 208 24.82 20.83 -41.78
CA PRO A 208 25.84 21.53 -41.00
C PRO A 208 25.61 21.35 -39.49
N ARG A 209 26.69 21.17 -38.72
CA ARG A 209 26.63 21.07 -37.26
C ARG A 209 26.21 22.42 -36.66
N PRO A 210 25.15 22.49 -35.83
CA PRO A 210 24.81 23.69 -35.08
C PRO A 210 25.85 24.03 -34.00
N GLU A 211 26.09 25.32 -33.79
CA GLU A 211 26.94 25.83 -32.70
C GLU A 211 26.13 26.00 -31.40
N THR A 212 25.96 24.92 -30.65
CA THR A 212 25.30 24.93 -29.35
C THR A 212 25.87 23.86 -28.43
N THR A 213 25.76 24.06 -27.12
CA THR A 213 26.09 23.09 -26.07
C THR A 213 24.84 22.47 -25.44
N ASP A 214 23.64 22.95 -25.78
CA ASP A 214 22.38 22.37 -25.32
C ASP A 214 21.92 21.25 -26.29
N PRO A 215 21.80 20.00 -25.83
CA PRO A 215 21.36 18.86 -26.64
C PRO A 215 19.98 19.05 -27.28
N LEU A 216 19.04 19.71 -26.60
CA LEU A 216 17.70 19.95 -27.14
C LEU A 216 17.72 21.01 -28.23
N ALA A 217 18.44 22.11 -28.01
CA ALA A 217 18.69 23.09 -29.06
C ALA A 217 19.42 22.47 -30.26
N PHE A 218 20.36 21.54 -30.02
CA PHE A 218 21.08 20.82 -31.08
C PHE A 218 20.13 19.99 -31.94
N ALA A 219 19.30 19.14 -31.32
CA ALA A 219 18.31 18.33 -32.02
C ALA A 219 17.25 19.20 -32.71
N THR A 220 16.79 20.28 -32.08
CA THR A 220 15.82 21.23 -32.63
C THR A 220 16.36 21.93 -33.88
N ALA A 221 17.60 22.40 -33.84
CA ALA A 221 18.24 23.09 -34.95
C ALA A 221 18.44 22.17 -36.17
N LEU A 222 18.82 20.91 -35.94
CA LEU A 222 18.96 19.90 -36.99
C LEU A 222 17.62 19.45 -37.58
N ALA A 223 16.61 19.27 -36.72
CA ALA A 223 15.27 18.83 -37.12
C ALA A 223 14.49 19.87 -37.94
N GLY A 224 14.74 21.15 -37.69
CA GLY A 224 13.95 22.26 -38.23
C GLY A 224 12.59 22.46 -37.54
N PHE A 225 12.36 21.81 -36.40
CA PHE A 225 11.17 21.95 -35.55
C PHE A 225 11.54 21.74 -34.08
N LEU A 226 10.69 22.23 -33.16
CA LEU A 226 10.97 22.21 -31.74
C LEU A 226 10.94 20.79 -31.16
N VAL A 227 11.98 20.40 -30.42
CA VAL A 227 12.03 19.17 -29.63
C VAL A 227 12.03 19.52 -28.15
N LYS A 228 11.01 19.04 -27.42
CA LYS A 228 10.87 19.25 -25.97
C LYS A 228 11.58 18.14 -25.20
N ALA A 229 11.96 18.39 -23.95
CA ALA A 229 12.48 17.36 -23.07
C ALA A 229 11.40 16.28 -22.81
N ARG A 230 11.69 15.01 -23.09
CA ARG A 230 10.73 13.91 -22.84
C ARG A 230 10.46 13.68 -21.35
N GLY A 231 11.50 13.69 -20.51
CA GLY A 231 11.41 13.35 -19.08
C GLY A 231 12.38 14.17 -18.22
N PRO A 232 12.26 15.52 -18.22
CA PRO A 232 13.25 16.43 -17.61
C PRO A 232 13.39 16.27 -16.08
N THR A 233 12.37 15.70 -15.43
CA THR A 233 12.40 15.40 -13.99
C THR A 233 12.24 13.90 -13.77
N ARG A 234 13.14 13.31 -12.98
CA ARG A 234 13.05 11.93 -12.49
C ARG A 234 12.72 11.93 -11.01
N ILE A 235 11.83 11.03 -10.57
CA ILE A 235 11.39 10.96 -9.18
C ILE A 235 11.85 9.64 -8.57
N GLY A 236 12.75 9.73 -7.60
CA GLY A 236 13.17 8.58 -6.82
C GLY A 236 12.02 8.07 -5.95
N ALA A 237 11.83 6.74 -5.94
CA ALA A 237 10.86 6.09 -5.08
C ALA A 237 11.44 4.83 -4.43
N ARG A 238 10.99 4.51 -3.23
CA ARG A 238 11.26 3.22 -2.57
C ARG A 238 10.00 2.63 -2.00
N MET A 239 9.88 1.31 -2.08
CA MET A 239 8.81 0.58 -1.39
C MET A 239 8.92 0.80 0.13
N ALA A 240 7.79 1.05 0.79
CA ALA A 240 7.72 1.22 2.23
C ALA A 240 6.95 0.10 2.91
N ARG A 241 5.61 0.08 2.76
CA ARG A 241 4.74 -0.92 3.39
C ARG A 241 3.92 -1.62 2.30
N PRO A 242 3.80 -2.96 2.33
CA PRO A 242 2.88 -3.65 1.44
C PRO A 242 1.43 -3.31 1.81
N GLU A 243 0.52 -3.57 0.88
CA GLU A 243 -0.92 -3.50 1.09
C GLU A 243 -1.40 -4.51 2.13
N LYS A 244 -2.56 -4.25 2.74
CA LYS A 244 -3.12 -5.11 3.78
C LYS A 244 -4.64 -5.13 3.71
N ALA A 245 -5.20 -6.33 3.81
CA ALA A 245 -6.62 -6.58 4.06
C ALA A 245 -6.76 -7.78 4.98
N ALA A 246 -6.94 -7.56 6.29
CA ALA A 246 -6.95 -8.64 7.27
C ALA A 246 -7.80 -8.32 8.52
N PRO A 247 -8.41 -9.33 9.16
CA PRO A 247 -9.08 -9.15 10.44
C PRO A 247 -8.12 -8.62 11.52
N ARG A 248 -8.58 -7.64 12.31
CA ARG A 248 -7.77 -7.08 13.40
C ARG A 248 -7.76 -8.04 14.58
N LYS A 249 -6.67 -8.80 14.72
CA LYS A 249 -6.48 -9.80 15.78
C LYS A 249 -5.60 -9.25 16.90
N MET A 250 -6.08 -9.35 18.13
CA MET A 250 -5.19 -9.21 19.30
C MET A 250 -4.20 -10.38 19.36
N GLN A 251 -3.13 -10.24 20.13
CA GLN A 251 -2.17 -11.32 20.34
C GLN A 251 -2.13 -11.75 21.81
N PRO A 252 -2.52 -13.01 22.11
CA PRO A 252 -3.36 -13.94 21.32
C PRO A 252 -4.75 -13.38 20.98
N ALA A 253 -5.41 -13.96 19.97
CA ALA A 253 -6.70 -13.49 19.45
C ALA A 253 -7.89 -14.09 20.23
N PRO A 254 -8.58 -13.31 21.07
CA PRO A 254 -9.71 -13.81 21.85
C PRO A 254 -11.01 -13.80 21.05
N HIS A 255 -11.92 -14.71 21.38
CA HIS A 255 -13.34 -14.65 21.01
C HIS A 255 -14.17 -13.92 22.10
N SER A 256 -13.71 -13.98 23.36
CA SER A 256 -14.43 -13.45 24.52
C SER A 256 -13.57 -12.53 25.39
N LEU A 257 -14.09 -11.37 25.79
CA LEU A 257 -13.50 -10.53 26.83
C LEU A 257 -13.89 -11.01 28.24
N PHE A 258 -13.61 -12.29 28.53
CA PHE A 258 -13.82 -12.92 29.83
C PHE A 258 -12.48 -13.37 30.43
N PRO A 259 -12.16 -13.02 31.70
CA PRO A 259 -10.89 -13.39 32.31
C PRO A 259 -10.90 -14.84 32.78
N ILE A 260 -9.89 -15.61 32.35
CA ILE A 260 -9.72 -17.02 32.74
C ILE A 260 -8.40 -17.30 33.49
N GLY A 261 -7.60 -16.28 33.77
CA GLY A 261 -6.31 -16.44 34.45
C GLY A 261 -5.36 -17.33 33.67
N HIS A 262 -4.60 -18.17 34.40
CA HIS A 262 -3.68 -19.15 33.83
C HIS A 262 -4.32 -20.52 33.59
N GLU A 263 -5.59 -20.69 33.93
CA GLU A 263 -6.28 -21.99 33.95
C GLU A 263 -6.67 -22.48 32.55
N GLY A 264 -6.64 -21.60 31.53
CA GLY A 264 -6.83 -21.98 30.12
C GLY A 264 -5.55 -22.23 29.34
N GLY A 265 -4.44 -22.53 30.02
CA GLY A 265 -3.18 -22.85 29.38
C GLY A 265 -2.56 -21.70 28.58
N ALA A 266 -1.59 -22.02 27.72
CA ALA A 266 -0.86 -21.04 26.93
C ALA A 266 -1.75 -20.37 25.85
N GLN A 267 -2.73 -21.12 25.33
CA GLN A 267 -3.65 -20.67 24.29
C GLN A 267 -4.88 -19.93 24.84
N ARG A 268 -5.05 -19.87 26.16
CA ARG A 268 -6.16 -19.19 26.85
C ARG A 268 -7.52 -19.76 26.45
N LEU A 269 -7.64 -21.07 26.49
CA LEU A 269 -8.85 -21.81 26.16
C LEU A 269 -9.82 -21.83 27.34
N LEU A 270 -11.04 -21.35 27.10
CA LEU A 270 -12.11 -21.32 28.08
C LEU A 270 -12.56 -22.74 28.46
N LEU A 271 -12.48 -23.70 27.54
CA LEU A 271 -12.83 -25.09 27.80
C LEU A 271 -11.86 -25.79 28.77
N GLU A 272 -10.57 -25.49 28.66
CA GLU A 272 -9.56 -25.97 29.62
C GLU A 272 -9.82 -25.37 31.00
N ALA A 273 -10.09 -24.05 31.07
CA ALA A 273 -10.44 -23.40 32.34
C ALA A 273 -11.73 -23.99 32.95
N ALA A 274 -12.72 -24.33 32.13
CA ALA A 274 -13.97 -24.94 32.58
C ALA A 274 -13.76 -26.33 33.22
N SER A 275 -12.70 -27.06 32.85
CA SER A 275 -12.37 -28.36 33.47
C SER A 275 -12.00 -28.26 34.96
N LYS A 276 -11.64 -27.05 35.43
CA LYS A 276 -11.32 -26.78 36.83
C LYS A 276 -12.55 -26.51 37.71
N GLU A 277 -13.75 -26.53 37.12
CA GLU A 277 -15.04 -26.15 37.70
C GLU A 277 -15.12 -24.69 38.17
N THR A 278 -14.25 -24.29 39.09
CA THR A 278 -14.12 -22.95 39.67
C THR A 278 -12.71 -22.40 39.46
N ILE A 279 -12.62 -21.15 39.03
CA ILE A 279 -11.35 -20.42 38.86
C ILE A 279 -11.31 -19.18 39.76
N GLU A 280 -10.12 -18.76 40.16
CA GLU A 280 -9.91 -17.51 40.89
C GLU A 280 -9.37 -16.44 39.94
N VAL A 281 -10.19 -15.42 39.65
CA VAL A 281 -9.85 -14.35 38.72
C VAL A 281 -10.24 -12.99 39.28
N GLU A 282 -9.55 -11.95 38.82
CA GLU A 282 -9.85 -10.58 39.21
C GLU A 282 -10.96 -10.01 38.32
N VAL A 283 -12.13 -9.77 38.90
CA VAL A 283 -13.32 -9.25 38.23
C VAL A 283 -13.99 -8.17 39.07
N GLY A 284 -14.69 -7.25 38.39
CA GLY A 284 -15.48 -6.22 39.05
C GLY A 284 -16.60 -6.80 39.90
N LEU A 285 -16.73 -6.33 41.15
CA LEU A 285 -17.89 -6.64 41.97
C LEU A 285 -19.10 -5.83 41.49
N ARG A 286 -20.23 -6.51 41.29
CA ARG A 286 -21.49 -5.91 40.89
C ARG A 286 -22.61 -6.34 41.83
N ILE A 287 -23.60 -5.49 42.03
CA ILE A 287 -24.77 -5.80 42.88
C ILE A 287 -26.02 -5.70 42.03
N CYS A 288 -26.87 -6.73 42.06
CA CYS A 288 -28.15 -6.70 41.39
C CYS A 288 -29.09 -5.67 42.03
N SER A 289 -29.67 -4.77 41.23
CA SER A 289 -30.63 -3.78 41.72
C SER A 289 -31.97 -4.40 42.13
N ALA A 290 -32.31 -5.57 41.60
CA ALA A 290 -33.59 -6.24 41.87
C ALA A 290 -33.56 -7.13 43.13
N CYS A 291 -32.52 -7.95 43.30
CA CYS A 291 -32.45 -8.93 44.40
C CYS A 291 -31.29 -8.73 45.37
N GLY A 292 -30.44 -7.71 45.18
CA GLY A 292 -29.29 -7.43 46.05
C GLY A 292 -28.13 -8.44 45.94
N LYS A 293 -28.25 -9.50 45.13
CA LYS A 293 -27.22 -10.53 44.97
C LYS A 293 -25.91 -9.91 44.43
N ARG A 294 -24.79 -10.27 45.08
CA ARG A 294 -23.43 -9.98 44.57
C ARG A 294 -23.15 -10.84 43.34
N TRP A 295 -22.64 -10.22 42.30
CA TRP A 295 -22.46 -10.81 40.98
C TRP A 295 -21.26 -10.18 40.26
N PHE A 296 -20.91 -10.69 39.08
CA PHE A 296 -19.81 -10.17 38.26
C PHE A 296 -20.21 -9.84 36.82
N LEU A 297 -21.34 -10.36 36.32
CA LEU A 297 -21.87 -10.03 34.98
C LEU A 297 -22.89 -8.88 35.04
N PRO A 298 -23.11 -8.15 33.93
CA PRO A 298 -24.12 -7.08 33.85
C PRO A 298 -25.58 -7.53 34.10
N LYS A 299 -25.88 -8.81 33.88
CA LYS A 299 -27.20 -9.41 34.14
C LYS A 299 -27.07 -10.46 35.24
N CYS A 300 -27.92 -10.35 36.27
CA CYS A 300 -27.99 -11.30 37.37
C CYS A 300 -28.74 -12.57 36.96
N SER A 301 -28.54 -13.66 37.69
CA SER A 301 -29.30 -14.92 37.52
C SER A 301 -30.82 -14.74 37.71
N CYS A 302 -31.28 -13.71 38.43
CA CYS A 302 -32.71 -13.37 38.55
C CYS A 302 -33.26 -12.54 37.36
N GLY A 303 -32.41 -12.21 36.38
CA GLY A 303 -32.77 -11.35 35.25
C GLY A 303 -32.53 -9.85 35.47
N GLY A 304 -32.41 -9.39 36.71
CA GLY A 304 -32.17 -7.98 37.04
C GLY A 304 -30.80 -7.45 36.61
N HIS A 305 -30.72 -6.15 36.30
CA HIS A 305 -29.45 -5.48 35.98
C HIS A 305 -28.56 -5.36 37.22
N THR A 306 -27.25 -5.43 37.02
CA THR A 306 -26.27 -5.27 38.11
C THR A 306 -25.49 -3.98 37.92
N THR A 307 -25.20 -3.27 39.01
CA THR A 307 -24.38 -2.05 38.99
C THR A 307 -23.03 -2.32 39.61
N ALA A 308 -21.97 -1.72 39.07
CA ALA A 308 -20.63 -1.86 39.61
C ALA A 308 -20.56 -1.20 41.01
N ARG A 309 -19.97 -1.91 41.98
CA ARG A 309 -19.80 -1.46 43.36
C ARG A 309 -18.40 -1.85 43.82
N ASN A 310 -17.69 -0.91 44.43
CA ASN A 310 -16.28 -1.03 44.82
C ASN A 310 -15.34 -1.25 43.62
N GLY A 311 -14.04 -1.39 43.89
CA GLY A 311 -13.05 -1.73 42.88
C GLY A 311 -13.07 -3.22 42.50
N PRO A 312 -12.33 -3.62 41.45
CA PRO A 312 -12.10 -5.02 41.14
C PRO A 312 -11.52 -5.79 42.32
N ALA A 313 -11.94 -7.04 42.48
CA ALA A 313 -11.44 -7.93 43.52
C ALA A 313 -11.22 -9.33 42.93
N ARG A 314 -10.34 -10.12 43.56
CA ARG A 314 -10.24 -11.55 43.24
C ARG A 314 -11.49 -12.26 43.74
N GLN A 315 -12.15 -12.98 42.85
CA GLN A 315 -13.40 -13.68 43.12
C GLN A 315 -13.29 -15.11 42.58
N ARG A 316 -13.92 -16.06 43.30
CA ARG A 316 -14.10 -17.43 42.83
C ARG A 316 -15.28 -17.46 41.86
N VAL A 317 -15.00 -17.80 40.61
CA VAL A 317 -15.99 -17.85 39.52
C VAL A 317 -16.23 -19.31 39.14
N PRO A 318 -17.48 -19.83 39.24
CA PRO A 318 -17.83 -21.19 38.83
C PRO A 318 -17.92 -21.25 37.30
N ILE A 319 -16.77 -21.24 36.63
CA ILE A 319 -16.67 -21.10 35.17
C ILE A 319 -17.38 -22.23 34.41
N ALA A 320 -17.40 -23.45 34.95
CA ALA A 320 -18.11 -24.57 34.32
C ALA A 320 -19.62 -24.32 34.27
N ASP A 321 -20.20 -23.85 35.38
CA ASP A 321 -21.63 -23.53 35.46
C ASP A 321 -22.00 -22.33 34.59
N VAL A 322 -21.14 -21.30 34.56
CA VAL A 322 -21.35 -20.12 33.70
C VAL A 322 -21.34 -20.52 32.23
N LEU A 323 -20.38 -21.34 31.81
CA LEU A 323 -20.32 -21.84 30.43
C LEU A 323 -21.52 -22.74 30.10
N ARG A 324 -21.89 -23.67 30.99
CA ARG A 324 -23.04 -24.56 30.78
C ARG A 324 -24.33 -23.75 30.61
N THR A 325 -24.58 -22.80 31.51
CA THR A 325 -25.75 -21.91 31.43
C THR A 325 -25.76 -21.09 30.13
N ALA A 326 -24.58 -20.61 29.70
CA ALA A 326 -24.45 -19.87 28.44
C ALA A 326 -24.80 -20.74 27.22
N LEU A 327 -24.33 -21.99 27.19
CA LEU A 327 -24.64 -22.95 26.11
C LEU A 327 -26.12 -23.35 26.10
N GLU A 328 -26.69 -23.66 27.27
CA GLU A 328 -28.12 -23.97 27.43
C GLU A 328 -29.01 -22.82 26.94
N ARG A 329 -28.64 -21.58 27.28
CA ARG A 329 -29.39 -20.39 26.86
C ARG A 329 -29.32 -20.15 25.35
N LEU A 330 -28.17 -20.40 24.74
CA LEU A 330 -28.01 -20.24 23.29
C LEU A 330 -28.69 -21.36 22.50
N GLY A 331 -28.78 -22.58 23.07
CA GLY A 331 -29.28 -23.75 22.36
C GLY A 331 -28.35 -24.19 21.22
N GLU A 332 -27.06 -23.85 21.31
CA GLU A 332 -26.07 -24.08 20.26
C GLU A 332 -25.07 -25.17 20.68
N PRO A 333 -24.53 -25.95 19.72
CA PRO A 333 -23.47 -26.91 20.03
C PRO A 333 -22.22 -26.19 20.53
N LYS A 334 -21.52 -26.85 21.45
CA LYS A 334 -20.27 -26.33 22.03
C LYS A 334 -19.17 -26.26 20.95
N PRO A 335 -18.61 -25.07 20.64
CA PRO A 335 -17.47 -24.94 19.72
C PRO A 335 -16.23 -25.70 20.22
N SER A 336 -15.35 -26.10 19.29
CA SER A 336 -14.11 -26.83 19.61
C SER A 336 -13.12 -25.99 20.40
N GLU A 337 -12.96 -24.70 20.06
CA GLU A 337 -12.06 -23.77 20.74
C GLU A 337 -12.75 -22.44 21.04
N ILE A 338 -12.74 -22.03 22.30
CA ILE A 338 -13.17 -20.69 22.72
C ILE A 338 -12.00 -20.01 23.42
N LYS A 339 -11.39 -19.02 22.74
CA LYS A 339 -10.27 -18.25 23.29
C LYS A 339 -10.80 -17.07 24.11
N ALA A 340 -10.28 -16.90 25.30
CA ALA A 340 -10.65 -15.82 26.20
C ALA A 340 -9.42 -14.98 26.62
N VAL A 341 -9.63 -13.95 27.44
CA VAL A 341 -8.52 -13.11 27.91
C VAL A 341 -7.93 -13.67 29.20
N GLN A 342 -6.63 -13.52 29.39
CA GLN A 342 -5.97 -13.93 30.64
C GLN A 342 -6.46 -13.08 31.83
N GLY A 343 -6.72 -11.80 31.60
CA GLY A 343 -7.22 -10.87 32.61
C GLY A 343 -7.78 -9.61 31.97
N MET A 344 -8.67 -8.92 32.69
CA MET A 344 -9.27 -7.67 32.22
C MET A 344 -8.31 -6.50 32.42
N ILE A 345 -8.18 -5.67 31.38
CA ILE A 345 -7.35 -4.45 31.39
C ILE A 345 -8.15 -3.17 31.68
N SER A 346 -9.48 -3.29 31.70
CA SER A 346 -10.43 -2.20 31.95
C SER A 346 -10.50 -1.79 33.41
N LYS A 347 -10.83 -0.52 33.69
CA LYS A 347 -10.96 0.05 35.05
C LYS A 347 -11.84 -0.79 35.99
N ASN A 348 -13.06 -1.11 35.53
CA ASN A 348 -14.04 -1.83 36.34
C ASN A 348 -13.93 -3.36 36.22
N LYS A 349 -12.97 -3.87 35.43
CA LYS A 349 -12.77 -5.31 35.13
C LYS A 349 -14.08 -6.07 34.93
N THR A 350 -15.03 -5.48 34.19
CA THR A 350 -16.34 -6.07 33.94
C THR A 350 -16.25 -7.04 32.78
N PRO A 351 -16.42 -8.35 32.99
CA PRO A 351 -16.33 -9.34 31.92
C PRO A 351 -17.49 -9.21 30.93
N GLU A 352 -17.21 -9.55 29.67
CA GLU A 352 -18.23 -9.75 28.64
C GLU A 352 -19.00 -11.06 28.88
N PRO A 353 -20.32 -11.12 28.62
CA PRO A 353 -21.07 -12.38 28.65
C PRO A 353 -20.46 -13.46 27.74
N ILE A 354 -20.28 -14.67 28.26
CA ILE A 354 -19.62 -15.78 27.54
C ILE A 354 -20.41 -16.18 26.29
N GLU A 355 -21.73 -15.99 26.28
CA GLU A 355 -22.59 -16.23 25.13
C GLU A 355 -22.07 -15.53 23.87
N LYS A 356 -21.60 -14.28 23.99
CA LYS A 356 -21.01 -13.55 22.86
C LYS A 356 -19.76 -14.24 22.35
N GLY A 357 -18.90 -14.70 23.26
CA GLY A 357 -17.68 -15.44 22.92
C GLY A 357 -17.93 -16.79 22.25
N VAL A 358 -18.98 -17.51 22.65
CA VAL A 358 -19.41 -18.76 22.01
C VAL A 358 -19.85 -18.50 20.57
N LEU A 359 -20.70 -17.48 20.36
CA LEU A 359 -21.18 -17.12 19.02
C LEU A 359 -20.03 -16.60 18.13
N ARG A 360 -19.10 -15.80 18.68
CA ARG A 360 -17.90 -15.39 17.92
C ARG A 360 -17.04 -16.57 17.49
N ALA A 361 -16.87 -17.56 18.37
CA ALA A 361 -16.14 -18.79 18.04
C ALA A 361 -16.85 -19.62 16.97
N LYS A 362 -18.18 -19.74 17.02
CA LYS A 362 -19.00 -20.40 15.99
C LYS A 362 -18.79 -19.81 14.60
N HIS A 363 -18.68 -18.48 14.53
CA HIS A 363 -18.51 -17.74 13.27
C HIS A 363 -17.05 -17.43 12.92
N GLU A 364 -16.08 -17.97 13.67
CA GLU A 364 -14.64 -17.76 13.47
C GLU A 364 -14.19 -16.28 13.43
N ILE A 365 -14.84 -15.44 14.22
CA ILE A 365 -14.51 -14.01 14.34
C ILE A 365 -13.86 -13.69 15.68
N TYR A 366 -13.11 -12.58 15.72
CA TYR A 366 -12.32 -12.18 16.88
C TYR A 366 -12.76 -10.83 17.43
N VAL A 367 -12.75 -10.72 18.77
CA VAL A 367 -13.11 -9.49 19.45
C VAL A 367 -11.88 -8.60 19.68
N PHE A 368 -12.03 -7.30 19.49
CA PHE A 368 -11.02 -6.31 19.85
C PHE A 368 -11.24 -5.79 21.28
N LYS A 369 -10.29 -4.99 21.79
CA LYS A 369 -10.24 -4.55 23.20
C LYS A 369 -11.50 -3.82 23.70
N ASP A 370 -12.32 -3.30 22.79
CA ASP A 370 -13.52 -2.51 23.08
C ASP A 370 -14.83 -3.28 22.87
N GLY A 371 -14.76 -4.57 22.52
CA GLY A 371 -15.90 -5.44 22.25
C GLY A 371 -16.31 -5.54 20.77
N THR A 372 -15.77 -4.67 19.91
CA THR A 372 -16.08 -4.64 18.47
C THR A 372 -15.30 -5.67 17.67
N THR A 373 -15.80 -6.03 16.49
CA THR A 373 -15.12 -6.87 15.51
C THR A 373 -14.65 -6.00 14.36
N ARG A 374 -13.34 -6.04 14.04
CA ARG A 374 -12.76 -5.11 13.05
C ARG A 374 -12.01 -5.81 11.94
N PHE A 375 -12.00 -5.15 10.78
CA PHE A 375 -11.22 -5.55 9.62
C PHE A 375 -10.33 -4.38 9.18
N ASP A 376 -9.02 -4.57 9.12
CA ASP A 376 -8.06 -3.53 8.75
C ASP A 376 -7.77 -3.60 7.25
N MET A 377 -7.81 -2.46 6.57
CA MET A 377 -7.51 -2.32 5.14
C MET A 377 -6.62 -1.12 4.85
N THR A 378 -5.73 -1.25 3.89
CA THR A 378 -5.02 -0.12 3.27
C THR A 378 -6.02 0.78 2.57
N ASN A 379 -5.94 2.08 2.83
CA ASN A 379 -6.85 3.10 2.34
C ASN A 379 -6.37 3.73 1.03
N LEU A 380 -7.24 3.74 0.02
CA LEU A 380 -6.98 4.34 -1.29
C LEU A 380 -8.06 5.38 -1.65
N PRO A 381 -7.66 6.57 -2.13
CA PRO A 381 -8.61 7.56 -2.59
C PRO A 381 -9.26 7.13 -3.91
N LEU A 382 -10.57 7.39 -4.05
CA LEU A 382 -11.31 7.21 -5.30
C LEU A 382 -12.46 8.21 -5.38
N THR A 383 -12.60 8.88 -6.51
CA THR A 383 -13.72 9.82 -6.76
C THR A 383 -14.73 9.27 -7.75
N HIS A 384 -14.32 8.34 -8.62
CA HIS A 384 -15.15 7.78 -9.67
C HIS A 384 -14.93 6.28 -9.79
N PHE A 385 -15.96 5.55 -10.20
CA PHE A 385 -15.89 4.11 -10.40
C PHE A 385 -16.93 3.66 -11.42
N THR A 386 -16.71 2.51 -12.03
CA THR A 386 -17.71 1.82 -12.85
C THR A 386 -18.40 0.71 -12.04
N PRO A 387 -19.68 0.40 -12.31
CA PRO A 387 -20.35 -0.77 -11.73
C PRO A 387 -19.53 -2.06 -11.85
N ARG A 388 -18.85 -2.25 -12.99
CA ARG A 388 -17.95 -3.38 -13.23
C ARG A 388 -16.80 -3.45 -12.23
N GLU A 389 -16.11 -2.35 -11.96
CA GLU A 389 -15.03 -2.28 -10.97
C GLU A 389 -15.52 -2.53 -9.54
N ALA A 390 -16.73 -2.07 -9.23
CA ALA A 390 -17.39 -2.29 -7.95
C ALA A 390 -17.99 -3.71 -7.80
N GLY A 391 -17.97 -4.53 -8.85
CA GLY A 391 -18.55 -5.87 -8.85
C GLY A 391 -20.06 -5.86 -8.58
N ILE A 392 -20.78 -4.84 -9.05
CA ILE A 392 -22.23 -4.67 -8.87
C ILE A 392 -22.95 -4.56 -10.22
N SER A 393 -24.22 -4.96 -10.25
CA SER A 393 -25.05 -4.74 -11.44
C SER A 393 -25.52 -3.29 -11.55
N VAL A 394 -25.93 -2.88 -12.75
CA VAL A 394 -26.60 -1.59 -12.99
C VAL A 394 -27.85 -1.41 -12.09
N GLU A 395 -28.61 -2.48 -11.87
CA GLU A 395 -29.80 -2.45 -11.01
C GLU A 395 -29.44 -2.20 -9.55
N ASP A 396 -28.38 -2.86 -9.05
CA ASP A 396 -27.86 -2.66 -7.70
C ASP A 396 -27.36 -1.21 -7.53
N ALA A 397 -26.62 -0.68 -8.50
CA ALA A 397 -26.15 0.71 -8.50
C ALA A 397 -27.31 1.72 -8.46
N ARG A 398 -28.34 1.53 -9.30
CA ARG A 398 -29.57 2.34 -9.30
C ARG A 398 -30.29 2.26 -7.94
N ARG A 399 -30.40 1.06 -7.34
CA ARG A 399 -30.99 0.87 -6.00
C ARG A 399 -30.22 1.62 -4.91
N LEU A 400 -28.89 1.71 -5.03
CA LEU A 400 -28.03 2.46 -4.10
C LEU A 400 -28.12 3.98 -4.30
N GLY A 401 -28.79 4.44 -5.35
CA GLY A 401 -29.04 5.84 -5.67
C GLY A 401 -28.25 6.38 -6.87
N TYR A 402 -27.46 5.55 -7.55
CA TYR A 402 -26.70 5.94 -8.73
C TYR A 402 -27.56 5.80 -10.00
N ALA A 403 -28.36 6.84 -10.28
CA ALA A 403 -29.27 6.84 -11.42
C ALA A 403 -28.65 7.36 -12.73
N ARG A 404 -27.60 8.19 -12.61
CA ARG A 404 -26.93 8.85 -13.73
C ARG A 404 -25.42 8.68 -13.63
N ASP A 405 -24.77 8.67 -14.78
CA ASP A 405 -23.31 8.71 -14.90
C ASP A 405 -22.76 10.12 -14.63
N MET A 406 -21.43 10.24 -14.58
CA MET A 406 -20.74 11.51 -14.33
C MET A 406 -21.05 12.59 -15.39
N THR A 407 -21.53 12.21 -16.58
CA THR A 407 -21.93 13.14 -17.64
C THR A 407 -23.42 13.52 -17.57
N GLY A 408 -24.15 12.99 -16.59
CA GLY A 408 -25.56 13.23 -16.37
C GLY A 408 -26.50 12.34 -17.19
N ARG A 409 -25.99 11.37 -17.97
CA ARG A 409 -26.82 10.43 -18.74
C ARG A 409 -27.36 9.32 -17.83
N PRO A 410 -28.52 8.73 -18.13
CA PRO A 410 -29.02 7.57 -17.37
C PRO A 410 -28.00 6.43 -17.33
N LEU A 411 -27.85 5.79 -16.17
CA LEU A 411 -26.99 4.62 -16.01
C LEU A 411 -27.66 3.40 -16.64
N GLU A 412 -27.14 2.88 -17.73
CA GLU A 412 -27.67 1.75 -18.52
C GLU A 412 -26.66 0.60 -18.69
N ARG A 413 -25.36 0.89 -18.61
CA ARG A 413 -24.26 -0.07 -18.85
C ARG A 413 -23.29 -0.12 -17.68
N GLU A 414 -22.58 -1.24 -17.54
CA GLU A 414 -21.65 -1.46 -16.43
C GLU A 414 -20.31 -0.72 -16.57
N GLU A 415 -20.01 -0.19 -17.76
CA GLU A 415 -18.80 0.59 -18.06
C GLU A 415 -19.01 2.11 -17.94
N GLN A 416 -20.23 2.56 -17.61
CA GLN A 416 -20.46 3.98 -17.36
C GLN A 416 -19.82 4.38 -16.03
N VAL A 417 -19.08 5.47 -16.07
CA VAL A 417 -18.38 6.01 -14.91
C VAL A 417 -19.36 6.78 -14.02
N LEU A 418 -19.40 6.41 -12.75
CA LEU A 418 -20.21 7.00 -11.70
C LEU A 418 -19.32 7.85 -10.77
N GLU A 419 -19.82 9.00 -10.34
CA GLU A 419 -19.18 9.82 -9.30
C GLU A 419 -19.48 9.23 -7.92
N LEU A 420 -18.45 8.78 -7.19
CA LEU A 420 -18.57 8.17 -5.86
C LEU A 420 -19.03 9.19 -4.82
N ARG A 421 -20.12 8.88 -4.11
CA ARG A 421 -20.62 9.76 -3.06
C ARG A 421 -19.66 9.84 -1.86
N PRO A 422 -19.59 10.97 -1.14
CA PRO A 422 -18.59 11.22 -0.11
C PRO A 422 -18.47 10.18 1.01
N GLN A 423 -19.53 9.46 1.36
CA GLN A 423 -19.55 8.45 2.44
C GLN A 423 -19.74 7.02 1.93
N ASP A 424 -19.67 6.80 0.61
CA ASP A 424 -19.74 5.47 0.02
C ASP A 424 -18.34 4.88 -0.12
N VAL A 425 -18.22 3.55 0.03
CA VAL A 425 -16.95 2.82 -0.04
C VAL A 425 -17.04 1.55 -0.87
N LEU A 426 -15.94 1.25 -1.56
CA LEU A 426 -15.70 -0.06 -2.19
C LEU A 426 -14.74 -0.87 -1.30
N VAL A 427 -15.17 -2.05 -0.86
CA VAL A 427 -14.45 -2.84 0.15
C VAL A 427 -13.71 -4.00 -0.51
N ALA A 428 -12.53 -4.37 -0.02
CA ALA A 428 -11.85 -5.58 -0.47
C ALA A 428 -12.77 -6.80 -0.32
N ARG A 429 -12.82 -7.71 -1.31
CA ARG A 429 -13.69 -8.89 -1.29
C ARG A 429 -13.48 -9.75 -0.04
N SER A 430 -12.23 -9.92 0.38
CA SER A 430 -11.86 -10.63 1.62
C SER A 430 -12.43 -9.96 2.89
N GLY A 431 -12.53 -8.63 2.88
CA GLY A 431 -13.23 -7.86 3.90
C GLY A 431 -14.73 -8.12 3.90
N GLY A 432 -15.36 -8.10 2.72
CA GLY A 432 -16.77 -8.46 2.55
C GLY A 432 -17.11 -9.85 3.08
N GLU A 433 -16.31 -10.86 2.74
CA GLU A 433 -16.47 -12.23 3.24
C GLU A 433 -16.34 -12.32 4.76
N TYR A 434 -15.39 -11.58 5.36
CA TYR A 434 -15.28 -11.51 6.80
C TYR A 434 -16.49 -10.82 7.43
N LEU A 435 -16.97 -9.71 6.85
CA LEU A 435 -18.14 -8.99 7.33
C LEU A 435 -19.43 -9.81 7.24
N VAL A 436 -19.58 -10.72 6.28
CA VAL A 436 -20.71 -11.67 6.24
C VAL A 436 -20.73 -12.55 7.48
N ARG A 437 -19.56 -13.03 7.94
CA ARG A 437 -19.46 -13.78 9.21
C ARG A 437 -19.79 -12.92 10.42
N VAL A 438 -19.39 -11.64 10.41
CA VAL A 438 -19.78 -10.68 11.46
C VAL A 438 -21.30 -10.45 11.44
N ALA A 439 -21.91 -10.32 10.27
CA ALA A 439 -23.35 -10.15 10.12
C ALA A 439 -24.13 -11.36 10.66
N ALA A 440 -23.70 -12.58 10.31
CA ALA A 440 -24.26 -13.82 10.84
C ALA A 440 -24.12 -13.92 12.38
N PHE A 441 -22.99 -13.48 12.93
CA PHE A 441 -22.81 -13.35 14.37
C PHE A 441 -23.80 -12.36 15.00
N VAL A 442 -24.00 -11.18 14.40
CA VAL A 442 -24.94 -10.18 14.92
C VAL A 442 -26.37 -10.71 14.87
N ASP A 443 -26.75 -11.42 13.81
CA ASP A 443 -28.08 -12.02 13.68
C ASP A 443 -28.34 -13.10 14.72
N ASP A 444 -27.41 -14.05 14.89
CA ASP A 444 -27.51 -15.06 15.94
C ASP A 444 -27.50 -14.42 17.34
N LEU A 445 -26.74 -13.33 17.53
CA LEU A 445 -26.71 -12.60 18.78
C LEU A 445 -28.07 -11.94 19.08
N LEU A 446 -28.70 -11.31 18.09
CA LEU A 446 -30.03 -10.70 18.19
C LEU A 446 -31.09 -11.76 18.54
N GLU A 447 -31.11 -12.85 17.79
CA GLU A 447 -32.10 -13.93 17.94
C GLU A 447 -31.91 -14.69 19.26
N ARG A 448 -30.71 -15.22 19.50
CA ARG A 448 -30.46 -16.18 20.59
C ARG A 448 -30.25 -15.49 21.94
N LEU A 449 -29.57 -14.34 21.98
CA LEU A 449 -29.26 -13.67 23.25
C LEU A 449 -30.27 -12.60 23.62
N TYR A 450 -30.72 -11.82 22.63
CA TYR A 450 -31.58 -10.66 22.83
C TYR A 450 -33.06 -10.93 22.53
N GLY A 451 -33.41 -12.04 21.87
CA GLY A 451 -34.79 -12.39 21.52
C GLY A 451 -35.42 -11.46 20.48
N LEU A 452 -34.60 -10.87 19.61
CA LEU A 452 -35.00 -9.96 18.54
C LEU A 452 -34.92 -10.68 17.18
N GLY A 453 -35.58 -10.12 16.17
CA GLY A 453 -35.45 -10.62 14.79
C GLY A 453 -34.04 -10.42 14.24
N ARG A 454 -33.65 -11.27 13.27
CA ARG A 454 -32.44 -11.10 12.47
C ARG A 454 -32.49 -9.77 11.70
N PHE A 455 -31.35 -9.15 11.50
CA PHE A 455 -31.25 -7.84 10.84
C PHE A 455 -30.62 -7.92 9.44
N TYR A 456 -29.52 -8.66 9.28
CA TYR A 456 -28.78 -8.70 8.01
C TYR A 456 -29.26 -9.82 7.09
N ASP A 457 -29.41 -11.04 7.60
CA ASP A 457 -29.65 -12.28 6.83
C ASP A 457 -28.71 -12.44 5.62
N ALA A 458 -27.47 -11.95 5.77
CA ALA A 458 -26.48 -11.91 4.70
C ALA A 458 -25.83 -13.29 4.50
N LYS A 459 -25.82 -13.76 3.25
CA LYS A 459 -25.19 -15.03 2.85
C LYS A 459 -23.97 -14.82 1.97
N SER A 460 -23.88 -13.65 1.34
CA SER A 460 -22.82 -13.25 0.44
C SER A 460 -22.46 -11.78 0.65
N PRO A 461 -21.27 -11.31 0.23
CA PRO A 461 -20.91 -9.89 0.30
C PRO A 461 -21.94 -8.99 -0.39
N LYS A 462 -22.59 -9.44 -1.46
CA LYS A 462 -23.62 -8.69 -2.19
C LYS A 462 -24.80 -8.29 -1.29
N ASP A 463 -25.14 -9.11 -0.30
CA ASP A 463 -26.23 -8.82 0.64
C ASP A 463 -25.88 -7.68 1.60
N LEU A 464 -24.60 -7.30 1.70
CA LEU A 464 -24.13 -6.17 2.50
C LEU A 464 -24.18 -4.83 1.74
N LEU A 465 -24.57 -4.81 0.46
CA LEU A 465 -24.70 -3.57 -0.31
C LEU A 465 -25.76 -2.65 0.32
N GLY A 466 -25.38 -1.41 0.59
CA GLY A 466 -26.22 -0.40 1.24
C GLY A 466 -26.20 -0.46 2.77
N HIS A 467 -25.63 -1.50 3.38
CA HIS A 467 -25.46 -1.54 4.82
C HIS A 467 -24.35 -0.58 5.28
N LEU A 468 -24.55 -0.07 6.50
CA LEU A 468 -23.70 0.95 7.09
C LEU A 468 -22.57 0.35 7.90
N VAL A 469 -21.42 0.99 7.82
CA VAL A 469 -20.18 0.64 8.51
C VAL A 469 -19.62 1.85 9.23
N VAL A 470 -18.95 1.62 10.34
CA VAL A 470 -18.15 2.60 11.05
C VAL A 470 -16.71 2.42 10.62
N THR A 471 -16.13 3.49 10.12
CA THR A 471 -14.73 3.58 9.73
C THR A 471 -13.94 4.24 10.84
N LEU A 472 -12.78 3.70 11.21
CA LEU A 472 -12.00 4.20 12.34
C LEU A 472 -10.51 4.12 12.04
N ALA A 473 -9.83 5.25 12.12
CA ALA A 473 -8.39 5.33 11.98
C ALA A 473 -7.69 4.95 13.30
N PRO A 474 -6.56 4.21 13.25
CA PRO A 474 -5.70 4.03 14.41
C PRO A 474 -5.33 5.38 15.04
N HIS A 475 -5.18 5.40 16.36
CA HIS A 475 -4.87 6.64 17.11
C HIS A 475 -5.94 7.74 17.04
N THR A 476 -7.16 7.43 16.59
CA THR A 476 -8.31 8.35 16.67
C THR A 476 -9.42 7.76 17.54
N SER A 477 -10.41 8.57 17.90
CA SER A 477 -11.57 8.13 18.69
C SER A 477 -12.93 8.54 18.10
N GLY A 478 -12.91 9.20 16.93
CA GLY A 478 -14.09 9.51 16.14
C GLY A 478 -14.21 8.52 14.99
N GLY A 479 -15.25 7.69 15.04
CA GLY A 479 -15.63 6.89 13.89
C GLY A 479 -16.41 7.73 12.88
N VAL A 480 -16.25 7.46 11.59
CA VAL A 480 -17.03 8.11 10.52
C VAL A 480 -17.92 7.07 9.87
N LEU A 481 -19.21 7.38 9.75
CA LEU A 481 -20.20 6.52 9.11
C LEU A 481 -19.92 6.45 7.61
N ALA A 482 -19.96 5.24 7.06
CA ALA A 482 -19.88 5.00 5.63
C ALA A 482 -20.88 3.91 5.20
N ARG A 483 -21.09 3.77 3.90
CA ARG A 483 -22.01 2.81 3.29
C ARG A 483 -21.27 1.97 2.26
N ILE A 484 -21.44 0.65 2.33
CA ILE A 484 -20.83 -0.26 1.36
C ILE A 484 -21.62 -0.17 0.04
N VAL A 485 -20.94 0.14 -1.06
CA VAL A 485 -21.58 0.21 -2.39
C VAL A 485 -20.98 -0.74 -3.42
N GLY A 486 -19.87 -1.41 -3.10
CA GLY A 486 -19.28 -2.42 -3.96
C GLY A 486 -18.09 -3.11 -3.32
N PHE A 487 -17.53 -4.07 -4.07
CA PHE A 487 -16.38 -4.84 -3.66
C PHE A 487 -15.33 -4.92 -4.76
N THR A 488 -14.06 -4.87 -4.39
CA THR A 488 -12.92 -4.98 -5.32
C THR A 488 -12.02 -6.15 -4.93
N ASP A 489 -11.24 -6.64 -5.89
CA ASP A 489 -10.28 -7.73 -5.66
C ASP A 489 -8.94 -7.24 -5.09
N ALA A 490 -8.72 -5.91 -5.05
CA ALA A 490 -7.56 -5.32 -4.40
C ALA A 490 -7.56 -5.61 -2.89
N LYS A 491 -6.37 -5.79 -2.31
CA LYS A 491 -6.18 -5.88 -0.84
C LYS A 491 -6.19 -4.49 -0.19
N ALA A 492 -7.11 -3.65 -0.63
CA ALA A 492 -7.33 -2.29 -0.18
C ALA A 492 -8.82 -1.95 -0.35
N TRP A 493 -9.27 -0.92 0.33
CA TRP A 493 -10.59 -0.33 0.11
C TRP A 493 -10.46 1.04 -0.54
N PHE A 494 -11.47 1.42 -1.31
CA PHE A 494 -11.53 2.69 -2.00
C PHE A 494 -12.59 3.57 -1.37
N ALA A 495 -12.21 4.81 -1.06
CA ALA A 495 -13.08 5.77 -0.40
C ALA A 495 -12.90 7.17 -1.01
N HIS A 496 -13.96 7.97 -0.97
CA HIS A 496 -13.86 9.38 -1.33
C HIS A 496 -12.81 10.09 -0.44
N PRO A 497 -11.94 10.97 -0.99
CA PRO A 497 -10.91 11.66 -0.21
C PRO A 497 -11.43 12.37 1.05
N TYR A 498 -12.68 12.86 1.01
CA TYR A 498 -13.33 13.45 2.20
C TYR A 498 -13.51 12.49 3.35
N LEU A 499 -13.88 11.25 3.06
CA LEU A 499 -14.06 10.22 4.07
C LEU A 499 -12.71 9.80 4.67
N ILE A 500 -11.64 9.84 3.88
CA ILE A 500 -10.27 9.64 4.36
C ILE A 500 -9.86 10.79 5.29
N ALA A 501 -9.96 12.04 4.83
CA ALA A 501 -9.61 13.23 5.60
C ALA A 501 -10.47 13.43 6.86
N ALA A 502 -11.75 13.03 6.83
CA ALA A 502 -12.64 13.07 8.00
C ALA A 502 -12.15 12.20 9.16
N ARG A 503 -11.36 11.15 8.87
CA ARG A 503 -10.69 10.31 9.87
C ARG A 503 -9.33 10.83 10.31
N ARG A 504 -8.94 12.05 9.88
CA ARG A 504 -7.61 12.64 10.11
C ARG A 504 -6.49 11.75 9.58
N ARG A 505 -6.69 11.25 8.36
CA ARG A 505 -5.74 10.43 7.61
C ARG A 505 -5.36 11.13 6.32
N ASN A 506 -4.12 10.88 5.92
CA ASN A 506 -3.60 11.29 4.63
C ASN A 506 -3.88 10.19 3.60
N CYS A 507 -3.84 10.52 2.32
CA CYS A 507 -4.04 9.55 1.24
C CYS A 507 -2.75 8.81 0.87
N ASP A 508 -1.94 8.43 1.87
CA ASP A 508 -0.58 7.90 1.68
C ASP A 508 -0.47 6.37 1.79
N GLY A 509 -1.59 5.65 1.82
CA GLY A 509 -1.62 4.18 1.98
C GLY A 509 -1.60 3.71 3.44
N ASP A 510 -2.02 4.57 4.36
CA ASP A 510 -2.29 4.18 5.74
C ASP A 510 -3.44 3.17 5.87
N GLU A 511 -3.47 2.49 7.02
CA GLU A 511 -4.46 1.46 7.34
C GLU A 511 -5.59 2.02 8.20
N ASP A 512 -6.83 1.69 7.84
CA ASP A 512 -8.02 2.00 8.62
C ASP A 512 -8.82 0.73 8.95
N SER A 513 -9.55 0.78 10.07
CA SER A 513 -10.46 -0.30 10.48
C SER A 513 -11.89 -0.07 9.98
N LEU A 514 -12.54 -1.14 9.54
CA LEU A 514 -13.95 -1.21 9.20
C LEU A 514 -14.72 -2.07 10.21
N ILE A 515 -15.89 -1.59 10.65
CA ILE A 515 -16.75 -2.24 11.65
C ILE A 515 -18.20 -2.16 11.15
N LEU A 516 -18.99 -3.25 11.19
CA LEU A 516 -20.43 -3.13 10.92
C LEU A 516 -21.10 -2.21 11.95
N LEU A 517 -21.98 -1.31 11.52
CA LEU A 517 -22.59 -0.34 12.42
C LEU A 517 -23.31 -1.03 13.60
N LEU A 518 -24.11 -2.06 13.32
CA LEU A 518 -24.87 -2.74 14.37
C LEU A 518 -23.97 -3.55 15.32
N ASP A 519 -22.87 -4.13 14.83
CA ASP A 519 -21.85 -4.76 15.69
C ASP A 519 -21.26 -3.72 16.65
N CYS A 520 -20.91 -2.55 16.13
CA CYS A 520 -20.41 -1.44 16.94
C CYS A 520 -21.42 -1.04 18.01
N LEU A 521 -22.69 -0.83 17.66
CA LEU A 521 -23.72 -0.36 18.61
C LEU A 521 -24.04 -1.38 19.72
N ILE A 522 -24.05 -2.68 19.42
CA ILE A 522 -24.44 -3.73 20.37
C ILE A 522 -23.27 -4.20 21.24
N ASN A 523 -22.06 -4.23 20.67
CA ASN A 523 -20.92 -4.89 21.31
C ASN A 523 -19.91 -3.92 21.92
N PHE A 524 -19.87 -2.66 21.48
CA PHE A 524 -18.99 -1.65 22.08
C PHE A 524 -19.41 -1.32 23.52
N SER A 525 -18.43 -1.21 24.41
CA SER A 525 -18.65 -0.58 25.71
C SER A 525 -17.40 0.13 26.23
N ARG A 526 -17.59 1.37 26.73
CA ARG A 526 -16.54 2.09 27.49
C ARG A 526 -16.04 1.30 28.70
N SER A 527 -16.84 0.37 29.23
CA SER A 527 -16.46 -0.49 30.36
C SER A 527 -15.37 -1.51 30.02
N PHE A 528 -15.11 -1.78 28.74
CA PHE A 528 -14.04 -2.68 28.28
C PHE A 528 -12.72 -1.94 28.01
N LEU A 529 -12.77 -0.61 27.87
CA LEU A 529 -11.60 0.17 27.50
C LEU A 529 -10.53 0.15 28.62
N PRO A 530 -9.23 0.10 28.25
CA PRO A 530 -8.13 0.11 29.20
C PRO A 530 -8.09 1.39 30.06
N ASP A 531 -7.72 1.25 31.34
CA ASP A 531 -7.61 2.38 32.29
C ASP A 531 -6.31 3.19 32.16
N LYS A 532 -5.41 2.79 31.26
CA LYS A 532 -4.10 3.45 31.06
C LYS A 532 -4.22 4.65 30.12
N ARG A 533 -3.32 5.64 30.26
CA ARG A 533 -3.19 6.77 29.31
C ARG A 533 -3.05 6.25 27.88
N GLY A 534 -3.88 6.74 26.97
CA GLY A 534 -3.97 6.28 25.57
C GLY A 534 -4.90 5.09 25.33
N GLY A 535 -5.48 4.48 26.38
CA GLY A 535 -6.40 3.33 26.25
C GLY A 535 -7.71 3.64 25.52
N LEU A 536 -8.14 4.91 25.58
CA LEU A 536 -9.34 5.43 24.91
C LEU A 536 -9.15 5.71 23.42
N MET A 537 -7.89 5.77 22.96
CA MET A 537 -7.58 5.94 21.54
C MET A 537 -7.84 4.61 20.82
N ASP A 538 -8.15 4.68 19.53
CA ASP A 538 -8.48 3.53 18.70
C ASP A 538 -9.76 2.82 19.20
N ALA A 539 -10.78 3.60 19.57
CA ALA A 539 -12.12 3.17 19.96
C ALA A 539 -13.18 4.16 19.44
N PRO A 540 -14.33 3.72 18.92
CA PRO A 540 -15.35 4.59 18.35
C PRO A 540 -16.17 5.29 19.47
N LEU A 541 -15.59 6.33 20.09
CA LEU A 541 -16.23 7.06 21.20
C LEU A 541 -17.30 8.04 20.74
N VAL A 542 -17.16 8.54 19.52
CA VAL A 542 -18.06 9.46 18.82
C VAL A 542 -18.24 8.94 17.41
N LEU A 543 -19.43 9.11 16.84
CA LEU A 543 -19.75 8.74 15.47
C LEU A 543 -20.18 9.97 14.67
N THR A 544 -19.39 10.32 13.66
CA THR A 544 -19.74 11.35 12.68
C THR A 544 -20.65 10.73 11.63
N THR A 545 -21.87 11.25 11.50
CA THR A 545 -22.89 10.73 10.58
C THR A 545 -22.92 11.42 9.23
N ARG A 546 -22.42 12.66 9.17
CA ARG A 546 -22.34 13.48 7.96
C ARG A 546 -20.97 14.14 7.90
N ILE A 547 -20.36 14.13 6.73
CA ILE A 547 -19.09 14.81 6.50
C ILE A 547 -19.39 16.25 6.06
N ASP A 548 -18.82 17.23 6.76
CA ASP A 548 -18.74 18.61 6.32
C ASP A 548 -17.31 18.88 5.80
N PRO A 549 -17.12 19.22 4.52
CA PRO A 549 -15.81 19.54 3.95
C PRO A 549 -15.09 20.69 4.68
N ASN A 550 -15.79 21.56 5.43
CA ASN A 550 -15.16 22.59 6.25
C ASN A 550 -14.41 22.04 7.48
N GLU A 551 -14.83 20.87 7.98
CA GLU A 551 -14.35 20.30 9.25
C GLU A 551 -13.31 19.18 9.07
N ILE A 552 -13.08 18.74 7.84
CA ILE A 552 -12.09 17.71 7.50
C ILE A 552 -10.69 18.29 7.38
N ASP A 553 -9.70 17.40 7.26
CA ASP A 553 -8.31 17.79 7.04
C ASP A 553 -8.13 18.58 5.72
N LYS A 554 -7.17 19.53 5.75
CA LYS A 554 -6.92 20.47 4.64
C LYS A 554 -6.29 19.80 3.43
N GLU A 555 -5.65 18.64 3.59
CA GLU A 555 -5.10 17.88 2.45
C GLU A 555 -6.18 17.63 1.38
N ALA A 556 -7.41 17.29 1.81
CA ALA A 556 -8.53 17.11 0.88
C ALA A 556 -9.00 18.39 0.20
N HIS A 557 -8.66 19.58 0.74
CA HIS A 557 -9.00 20.87 0.12
C HIS A 557 -8.11 21.17 -1.09
N ASN A 558 -6.91 20.58 -1.12
CA ASN A 558 -5.95 20.76 -2.20
C ASN A 558 -6.15 19.81 -3.37
N LEU A 559 -7.10 18.87 -3.29
CA LEU A 559 -7.49 18.01 -4.40
C LEU A 559 -7.94 18.85 -5.60
N ASP A 560 -7.29 18.67 -6.73
CA ASP A 560 -7.61 19.29 -8.00
C ASP A 560 -8.71 18.51 -8.73
N LEU A 561 -9.63 19.27 -9.35
CA LEU A 561 -10.85 18.77 -9.97
C LEU A 561 -11.00 19.00 -11.49
N PRO A 562 -10.03 19.58 -12.25
CA PRO A 562 -10.24 19.78 -13.69
C PRO A 562 -10.11 18.48 -14.48
N ALA A 563 -10.91 18.34 -15.55
CA ALA A 563 -10.78 17.23 -16.50
C ALA A 563 -9.50 17.30 -17.36
N GLY A 564 -8.79 18.44 -17.33
CA GLY A 564 -7.52 18.65 -18.02
C GLY A 564 -6.87 19.92 -17.51
N TYR A 565 -5.55 19.92 -17.36
CA TYR A 565 -4.83 21.08 -16.85
C TYR A 565 -4.70 22.20 -17.90
N PRO A 566 -4.68 23.48 -17.48
CA PRO A 566 -4.45 24.59 -18.38
C PRO A 566 -2.99 24.63 -18.86
N LEU A 567 -2.76 25.20 -20.05
CA LEU A 567 -1.41 25.37 -20.62
C LEU A 567 -0.46 26.13 -19.66
N ALA A 568 -1.01 27.09 -18.91
CA ALA A 568 -0.28 27.87 -17.92
C ALA A 568 0.38 27.02 -16.83
N LEU A 569 -0.19 25.85 -16.46
CA LEU A 569 0.43 24.95 -15.48
C LEU A 569 1.75 24.39 -16.04
N PHE A 570 1.74 23.90 -17.27
CA PHE A 570 2.92 23.33 -17.92
C PHE A 570 4.01 24.39 -18.13
N GLU A 571 3.63 25.58 -18.62
CA GLU A 571 4.55 26.71 -18.79
C GLU A 571 5.15 27.18 -17.44
N ALA A 572 4.36 27.18 -16.36
CA ALA A 572 4.81 27.51 -15.01
C ALA A 572 5.75 26.43 -14.44
N ALA A 573 5.52 25.15 -14.76
CA ALA A 573 6.37 24.05 -14.36
C ALA A 573 7.77 24.12 -15.00
N GLU A 574 7.86 24.51 -16.29
CA GLU A 574 9.16 24.69 -16.97
C GLU A 574 10.08 25.73 -16.32
N ARG A 575 9.49 26.75 -15.70
CA ARG A 575 10.21 27.84 -15.00
C ARG A 575 10.35 27.61 -13.49
N PHE A 576 10.01 26.42 -12.99
CA PHE A 576 10.02 26.08 -11.57
C PHE A 576 9.24 27.08 -10.69
N ALA A 577 8.10 27.55 -11.21
CA ALA A 577 7.25 28.51 -10.51
C ALA A 577 6.69 27.95 -9.20
N HIS A 578 6.30 28.85 -8.30
CA HIS A 578 5.56 28.44 -7.11
C HIS A 578 4.13 28.03 -7.49
N PRO A 579 3.55 26.92 -6.97
CA PRO A 579 2.22 26.45 -7.37
C PRO A 579 1.11 27.50 -7.19
N LYS A 580 1.23 28.37 -6.19
CA LYS A 580 0.35 29.52 -5.95
C LYS A 580 0.23 30.52 -7.13
N GLU A 581 1.20 30.58 -8.04
CA GLU A 581 1.13 31.44 -9.23
C GLU A 581 0.00 31.02 -10.19
N VAL A 582 -0.27 29.70 -10.26
CA VAL A 582 -1.27 29.12 -11.16
C VAL A 582 -2.49 28.57 -10.42
N GLU A 583 -2.43 28.47 -9.09
CA GLU A 583 -3.53 27.99 -8.24
C GLU A 583 -4.86 28.64 -8.59
N ALA A 584 -4.90 29.95 -8.88
CA ALA A 584 -6.12 30.66 -9.24
C ALA A 584 -6.84 30.07 -10.47
N GLN A 585 -6.11 29.50 -11.43
CA GLN A 585 -6.63 28.92 -12.68
C GLN A 585 -7.05 27.46 -12.55
N ILE A 586 -6.69 26.78 -11.46
CA ILE A 586 -6.98 25.37 -11.22
C ILE A 586 -8.14 25.27 -10.24
N ASP A 587 -9.19 24.53 -10.60
CA ASP A 587 -10.30 24.26 -9.70
C ASP A 587 -9.88 23.23 -8.65
N THR A 588 -10.02 23.59 -7.38
CA THR A 588 -9.67 22.74 -6.23
C THR A 588 -10.87 22.64 -5.30
N VAL A 589 -10.93 21.56 -4.53
CA VAL A 589 -11.99 21.36 -3.52
C VAL A 589 -12.17 22.60 -2.65
N GLY A 590 -11.07 23.18 -2.15
CA GLY A 590 -11.10 24.32 -1.23
C GLY A 590 -11.91 25.51 -1.76
N LYS A 591 -11.95 25.70 -3.08
CA LYS A 591 -12.72 26.78 -3.74
C LYS A 591 -14.21 26.49 -3.83
N ARG A 592 -14.61 25.22 -3.76
CA ARG A 592 -16.02 24.78 -3.85
C ARG A 592 -16.70 24.71 -2.49
N ILE A 593 -15.94 24.72 -1.39
CA ILE A 593 -16.48 24.62 -0.03
C ILE A 593 -17.48 25.76 0.23
N GLY A 594 -18.65 25.42 0.79
CA GLY A 594 -19.75 26.36 1.03
C GLY A 594 -20.66 26.59 -0.18
N SER A 595 -20.34 26.02 -1.35
CA SER A 595 -21.21 25.99 -2.53
C SER A 595 -22.03 24.69 -2.60
N VAL A 596 -22.95 24.62 -3.58
CA VAL A 596 -23.72 23.39 -3.88
C VAL A 596 -22.80 22.28 -4.41
N LEU A 597 -21.74 22.64 -5.13
CA LEU A 597 -20.79 21.73 -5.77
C LEU A 597 -19.73 21.16 -4.81
N GLN A 598 -19.85 21.41 -3.51
CA GLN A 598 -18.89 20.91 -2.53
C GLN A 598 -18.95 19.37 -2.37
N TYR A 599 -19.96 18.68 -2.91
CA TYR A 599 -20.12 17.23 -2.80
C TYR A 599 -20.25 16.52 -4.15
N GLU A 600 -20.25 17.24 -5.26
CA GLU A 600 -20.56 16.70 -6.59
C GLU A 600 -19.86 17.50 -7.70
N GLY A 601 -19.83 16.93 -8.91
CA GLY A 601 -19.20 17.52 -10.10
C GLY A 601 -17.67 17.43 -10.07
N PHE A 602 -17.11 16.42 -9.42
CA PHE A 602 -15.69 16.14 -9.44
C PHE A 602 -15.30 15.64 -10.83
N ALA A 603 -14.06 15.87 -11.24
CA ALA A 603 -13.50 15.25 -12.44
C ALA A 603 -12.08 14.78 -12.17
N TYR A 604 -11.49 14.15 -13.18
CA TYR A 604 -10.13 13.61 -13.15
C TYR A 604 -9.51 13.79 -14.54
N THR A 605 -8.18 13.76 -14.61
CA THR A 605 -7.43 14.00 -15.85
C THR A 605 -7.18 12.74 -16.68
N HIS A 606 -6.99 11.59 -16.03
CA HIS A 606 -6.66 10.33 -16.69
C HIS A 606 -7.68 9.25 -16.36
N GLU A 607 -8.14 8.55 -17.39
CA GLU A 607 -8.97 7.35 -17.22
C GLU A 607 -8.11 6.14 -16.84
N THR A 608 -8.76 5.15 -16.24
CA THR A 608 -8.19 3.83 -15.98
C THR A 608 -9.23 2.79 -16.36
N HIS A 609 -8.80 1.71 -17.01
CA HIS A 609 -9.73 0.63 -17.36
C HIS A 609 -10.13 -0.22 -16.14
N GLY A 610 -9.39 -0.11 -15.04
CA GLY A 610 -9.67 -0.84 -13.81
C GLY A 610 -8.86 -0.36 -12.62
N VAL A 611 -9.52 0.11 -11.56
CA VAL A 611 -8.90 0.51 -10.28
C VAL A 611 -8.07 -0.60 -9.59
N ALA A 612 -8.28 -1.86 -9.97
CA ALA A 612 -7.55 -3.03 -9.47
C ALA A 612 -6.74 -3.76 -10.56
N GLN A 613 -6.51 -3.12 -11.71
CA GLN A 613 -5.78 -3.69 -12.86
C GLN A 613 -4.26 -3.68 -12.64
N GLY A 614 -3.79 -4.50 -11.70
CA GLY A 614 -2.39 -4.68 -11.38
C GLY A 614 -2.16 -5.91 -10.50
N PRO A 615 -0.93 -6.16 -10.03
CA PRO A 615 -0.69 -7.16 -9.00
C PRO A 615 -1.55 -6.86 -7.76
N LEU A 616 -2.35 -7.84 -7.32
CA LEU A 616 -3.28 -7.69 -6.20
C LEU A 616 -2.62 -7.94 -4.84
N ALA A 617 -1.43 -8.54 -4.85
CA ALA A 617 -0.68 -8.88 -3.67
C ALA A 617 0.80 -8.63 -3.91
N SER A 618 1.47 -7.95 -2.98
CA SER A 618 2.91 -7.77 -3.03
C SER A 618 3.62 -9.09 -2.75
N ALA A 619 4.58 -9.45 -3.60
CA ALA A 619 5.49 -10.58 -3.40
C ALA A 619 6.32 -10.45 -2.10
N TYR A 620 6.43 -9.24 -1.54
CA TYR A 620 7.08 -9.01 -0.25
C TYR A 620 6.29 -9.58 0.93
N GLY A 621 4.99 -9.84 0.77
CA GLY A 621 4.15 -10.48 1.79
C GLY A 621 4.55 -11.93 2.10
N GLU A 622 5.24 -12.60 1.17
CA GLU A 622 5.47 -14.05 1.18
C GLU A 622 6.97 -14.39 1.21
N GLY A 623 7.32 -15.60 1.67
CA GLY A 623 8.71 -16.10 1.68
C GLY A 623 9.55 -15.75 2.91
N SER A 624 10.74 -16.34 2.98
CA SER A 624 11.71 -16.10 4.06
C SER A 624 12.40 -14.74 3.90
N MET A 625 13.00 -14.20 4.97
CA MET A 625 13.70 -12.91 4.87
C MET A 625 14.89 -12.95 3.91
N ALA A 626 15.60 -14.08 3.82
CA ALA A 626 16.71 -14.26 2.89
C ALA A 626 16.22 -14.21 1.43
N GLU A 627 15.13 -14.92 1.10
CA GLU A 627 14.50 -14.87 -0.23
C GLU A 627 14.05 -13.45 -0.61
N LYS A 628 13.49 -12.69 0.35
CA LYS A 628 13.07 -11.31 0.11
C LYS A 628 14.24 -10.42 -0.27
N ILE A 629 15.37 -10.59 0.40
CA ILE A 629 16.59 -9.82 0.12
C ILE A 629 17.16 -10.21 -1.24
N ASP A 630 17.24 -11.51 -1.54
CA ASP A 630 17.77 -12.00 -2.81
C ASP A 630 16.94 -11.47 -3.99
N LYS A 631 15.61 -11.51 -3.88
CA LYS A 631 14.71 -10.90 -4.89
C LYS A 631 14.87 -9.37 -4.98
N GLN A 632 15.08 -8.69 -3.86
CA GLN A 632 15.28 -7.23 -3.84
C GLN A 632 16.59 -6.85 -4.55
N LEU A 633 17.67 -7.62 -4.34
CA LEU A 633 18.98 -7.38 -4.97
C LEU A 633 18.96 -7.73 -6.44
N ASP A 634 18.30 -8.82 -6.82
CA ASP A 634 18.10 -9.20 -8.22
C ASP A 634 17.33 -8.12 -9.00
N LEU A 635 16.29 -7.54 -8.39
CA LEU A 635 15.60 -6.38 -8.98
C LEU A 635 16.51 -5.15 -9.08
N ALA A 636 17.32 -4.86 -8.05
CA ALA A 636 18.27 -3.75 -8.07
C ALA A 636 19.32 -3.89 -9.18
N LEU A 637 19.77 -5.12 -9.49
CA LEU A 637 20.69 -5.40 -10.59
C LEU A 637 20.06 -5.19 -11.97
N ARG A 638 18.73 -5.37 -12.09
CA ARG A 638 18.01 -5.22 -13.37
C ARG A 638 17.60 -3.78 -13.66
N ILE A 639 17.43 -2.92 -12.66
CA ILE A 639 16.99 -1.52 -12.84
C ILE A 639 18.20 -0.61 -13.04
N ARG A 640 18.28 0.05 -14.21
CA ARG A 640 19.38 0.98 -14.54
C ARG A 640 19.53 2.14 -13.55
N ALA A 641 18.42 2.65 -13.01
CA ALA A 641 18.41 3.80 -12.12
C ALA A 641 18.85 3.49 -10.67
N VAL A 642 19.08 2.22 -10.33
CA VAL A 642 19.38 1.79 -8.96
C VAL A 642 20.83 1.35 -8.88
N ASP A 643 21.61 1.93 -7.96
CA ASP A 643 22.94 1.43 -7.63
C ASP A 643 22.82 0.28 -6.62
N PRO A 644 23.13 -0.98 -7.02
CA PRO A 644 23.04 -2.12 -6.12
C PRO A 644 24.00 -2.03 -4.93
N ASN A 645 25.16 -1.40 -5.09
CA ASN A 645 26.14 -1.25 -4.00
C ASN A 645 25.62 -0.31 -2.91
N ASP A 646 24.99 0.82 -3.29
CA ASP A 646 24.35 1.73 -2.34
C ASP A 646 23.14 1.07 -1.64
N VAL A 647 22.32 0.31 -2.38
CA VAL A 647 21.20 -0.44 -1.80
C VAL A 647 21.68 -1.40 -0.71
N VAL A 648 22.71 -2.20 -1.00
CA VAL A 648 23.32 -3.11 -0.03
C VAL A 648 23.82 -2.36 1.19
N ALA A 649 24.60 -1.30 0.98
CA ALA A 649 25.17 -0.51 2.07
C ALA A 649 24.08 0.03 3.00
N ARG A 650 22.98 0.56 2.45
CA ARG A 650 21.86 1.09 3.22
C ARG A 650 21.11 0.00 3.98
N ILE A 651 20.87 -1.16 3.38
CA ILE A 651 20.22 -2.30 4.06
C ILE A 651 21.03 -2.71 5.28
N VAL A 652 22.35 -2.88 5.11
CA VAL A 652 23.24 -3.30 6.21
C VAL A 652 23.27 -2.23 7.30
N VAL A 653 23.47 -0.95 6.95
CA VAL A 653 23.62 0.15 7.91
C VAL A 653 22.33 0.46 8.68
N HIS A 654 21.19 0.48 8.00
CA HIS A 654 19.93 0.93 8.59
C HIS A 654 19.05 -0.20 9.12
N HIS A 655 19.25 -1.44 8.67
CA HIS A 655 18.43 -2.58 9.08
C HIS A 655 19.22 -3.64 9.85
N PHE A 656 20.26 -4.22 9.25
CA PHE A 656 20.94 -5.38 9.85
C PHE A 656 21.82 -5.02 11.04
N LEU A 657 22.74 -4.05 10.90
CA LEU A 657 23.65 -3.67 11.99
C LEU A 657 22.90 -3.18 13.23
N PRO A 658 21.87 -2.31 13.13
CA PRO A 658 21.09 -1.89 14.29
C PRO A 658 20.40 -3.07 15.01
N ASP A 659 19.88 -4.05 14.26
CA ASP A 659 19.23 -5.22 14.84
C ASP A 659 20.24 -6.18 15.50
N LEU A 660 21.37 -6.45 14.84
CA LEU A 660 22.46 -7.27 15.40
C LEU A 660 23.00 -6.67 16.71
N ILE A 661 23.36 -5.38 16.68
CA ILE A 661 23.88 -4.67 17.86
C ILE A 661 22.81 -4.58 18.96
N GLY A 662 21.57 -4.29 18.57
CA GLY A 662 20.42 -4.19 19.48
C GLY A 662 20.15 -5.52 20.19
N ASN A 663 20.09 -6.62 19.45
CA ASN A 663 19.87 -7.96 19.98
C ASN A 663 21.06 -8.44 20.82
N LEU A 664 22.30 -8.14 20.42
CA LEU A 664 23.50 -8.45 21.20
C LEU A 664 23.48 -7.74 22.56
N LYS A 665 23.15 -6.44 22.58
CA LYS A 665 23.01 -5.66 23.82
C LYS A 665 21.83 -6.13 24.67
N ALA A 666 20.70 -6.48 24.04
CA ALA A 666 19.55 -7.03 24.73
C ALA A 666 19.89 -8.38 25.38
N PHE A 667 20.62 -9.24 24.67
CA PHE A 667 21.03 -10.56 25.15
C PHE A 667 21.93 -10.47 26.40
N SER A 668 22.90 -9.55 26.41
CA SER A 668 23.81 -9.39 27.57
C SER A 668 23.13 -8.78 28.80
N SER A 669 22.04 -8.02 28.61
CA SER A 669 21.29 -7.35 29.69
C SER A 669 19.94 -8.00 30.03
N GLN A 670 19.66 -9.16 29.45
CA GLN A 670 18.32 -9.77 29.50
C GLN A 670 17.92 -10.26 30.89
N SER A 671 16.59 -10.35 31.08
CA SER A 671 15.98 -11.05 32.21
C SER A 671 15.68 -12.51 31.86
N VAL A 672 15.55 -13.36 32.88
CA VAL A 672 15.06 -14.74 32.71
C VAL A 672 13.60 -14.85 33.08
N ARG A 673 12.85 -15.67 32.33
CA ARG A 673 11.41 -15.89 32.53
C ARG A 673 11.16 -17.35 32.85
N CYS A 674 10.26 -17.62 33.78
CA CYS A 674 9.75 -18.98 33.97
C CYS A 674 8.76 -19.36 32.86
N THR A 675 8.96 -20.53 32.25
CA THR A 675 8.04 -21.05 31.19
C THR A 675 6.64 -21.37 31.72
N LYS A 676 6.53 -21.73 33.00
CA LYS A 676 5.27 -22.17 33.61
C LYS A 676 4.42 -21.02 34.17
N CYS A 677 4.95 -20.24 35.12
CA CYS A 677 4.20 -19.13 35.73
C CYS A 677 4.44 -17.77 35.07
N GLY A 678 5.47 -17.63 34.23
CA GLY A 678 5.79 -16.37 33.59
C GLY A 678 6.53 -15.35 34.47
N ALA A 679 6.85 -15.68 35.73
CA ALA A 679 7.65 -14.83 36.61
C ALA A 679 8.98 -14.44 35.94
N LYS A 680 9.37 -13.17 36.09
CA LYS A 680 10.58 -12.61 35.50
C LYS A 680 11.59 -12.30 36.60
N TYR A 681 12.83 -12.74 36.42
CA TYR A 681 13.93 -12.46 37.33
C TYR A 681 15.04 -11.74 36.57
N ARG A 682 15.62 -10.70 37.20
CA ARG A 682 16.75 -9.96 36.63
C ARG A 682 17.99 -10.84 36.45
N ARG A 683 18.16 -11.86 37.29
CA ARG A 683 19.25 -12.84 37.26
C ARG A 683 18.70 -14.24 37.49
N ILE A 684 19.41 -15.26 37.03
CA ILE A 684 19.07 -16.66 37.34
C ILE A 684 19.21 -16.85 38.86
N PRO A 685 18.15 -17.25 39.58
CA PRO A 685 18.24 -17.63 40.97
C PRO A 685 19.27 -18.75 41.14
N LEU A 686 20.06 -18.74 42.21
CA LEU A 686 21.14 -19.72 42.44
C LEU A 686 20.64 -21.19 42.44
N ARG A 687 19.35 -21.43 42.71
CA ARG A 687 18.73 -22.75 42.62
C ARG A 687 18.50 -23.24 41.18
N GLY A 688 18.74 -22.42 40.16
CA GLY A 688 18.50 -22.73 38.74
C GLY A 688 17.02 -22.90 38.34
N ARG A 689 16.09 -22.74 39.28
CA ARG A 689 14.64 -22.92 39.10
C ARG A 689 13.88 -21.69 39.54
N CYS A 690 12.66 -21.54 39.02
CA CYS A 690 11.75 -20.48 39.44
C CYS A 690 11.44 -20.55 40.94
N LEU A 691 11.49 -19.41 41.63
CA LEU A 691 11.24 -19.33 43.07
C LEU A 691 9.77 -19.54 43.45
N GLU A 692 8.84 -19.33 42.51
CA GLU A 692 7.39 -19.43 42.77
C GLU A 692 6.82 -20.81 42.45
N CYS A 693 7.24 -21.43 41.34
CA CYS A 693 6.62 -22.66 40.85
C CYS A 693 7.61 -23.80 40.55
N SER A 694 8.89 -23.61 40.88
CA SER A 694 9.98 -24.58 40.61
C SER A 694 10.14 -24.98 39.14
N GLY A 695 9.52 -24.26 38.21
CA GLY A 695 9.61 -24.50 36.77
C GLY A 695 10.93 -24.03 36.17
N ASN A 696 11.17 -24.45 34.93
CA ASN A 696 12.37 -24.10 34.17
C ASN A 696 12.38 -22.59 33.86
N LEU A 697 13.58 -22.03 33.92
CA LEU A 697 13.86 -20.66 33.54
C LEU A 697 14.47 -20.66 32.14
N THR A 698 13.99 -19.75 31.30
CA THR A 698 14.48 -19.58 29.95
C THR A 698 14.88 -18.12 29.74
N LEU A 699 15.87 -17.93 28.87
CA LEU A 699 16.29 -16.63 28.40
C LEU A 699 15.15 -15.98 27.61
N THR A 700 15.08 -14.66 27.66
CA THR A 700 14.06 -13.90 26.92
C THR A 700 14.50 -13.56 25.50
N VAL A 701 15.82 -13.51 25.27
CA VAL A 701 16.45 -13.36 23.96
C VAL A 701 17.33 -14.59 23.74
N HIS A 702 17.13 -15.28 22.61
CA HIS A 702 17.87 -16.47 22.25
C HIS A 702 19.05 -16.14 21.33
N GLU A 703 20.09 -16.96 21.35
CA GLU A 703 21.28 -16.81 20.49
C GLU A 703 20.93 -16.72 19.00
N SER A 704 19.97 -17.53 18.53
CA SER A 704 19.51 -17.49 17.14
C SER A 704 18.94 -16.14 16.73
N SER A 705 18.38 -15.37 17.67
CA SER A 705 17.89 -14.01 17.41
C SER A 705 19.04 -13.02 17.25
N VAL A 706 20.17 -13.24 17.95
CA VAL A 706 21.38 -12.42 17.82
C VAL A 706 22.10 -12.69 16.50
N LYS A 707 22.15 -13.96 16.04
CA LYS A 707 22.83 -14.37 14.80
C LYS A 707 22.00 -14.21 13.53
N LYS A 708 20.72 -13.84 13.63
CA LYS A 708 19.73 -13.89 12.53
C LYS A 708 20.19 -13.25 11.21
N TYR A 709 20.93 -12.13 11.26
CA TYR A 709 21.34 -11.38 10.07
C TYR A 709 22.85 -11.43 9.78
N LEU A 710 23.63 -12.15 10.57
CA LEU A 710 25.09 -12.11 10.47
C LEU A 710 25.56 -12.72 9.13
N GLU A 711 25.16 -13.97 8.86
CA GLU A 711 25.54 -14.68 7.63
C GLU A 711 25.10 -13.94 6.36
N ILE A 712 23.88 -13.40 6.39
CA ILE A 712 23.33 -12.62 5.28
C ILE A 712 24.17 -11.35 5.05
N SER A 713 24.53 -10.64 6.12
CA SER A 713 25.34 -9.42 6.03
C SER A 713 26.72 -9.72 5.43
N LYS A 714 27.35 -10.83 5.83
CA LYS A 714 28.65 -11.28 5.30
C LYS A 714 28.56 -11.59 3.81
N ARG A 715 27.64 -12.47 3.43
CA ARG A 715 27.43 -12.91 2.03
C ARG A 715 27.29 -11.71 1.09
N ILE A 716 26.42 -10.76 1.45
CA ILE A 716 26.13 -9.61 0.59
C ILE A 716 27.30 -8.63 0.57
N SER A 717 27.99 -8.42 1.69
CA SER A 717 29.17 -7.52 1.75
C SER A 717 30.39 -8.03 0.96
N GLN A 718 30.44 -9.33 0.69
CA GLN A 718 31.46 -9.98 -0.14
C GLN A 718 31.10 -9.95 -1.63
N GLN A 719 29.81 -10.08 -1.96
CA GLN A 719 29.32 -10.06 -3.35
C GLN A 719 29.31 -8.66 -3.96
N PHE A 720 29.13 -7.62 -3.14
CA PHE A 720 29.00 -6.23 -3.58
C PHE A 720 30.15 -5.35 -3.08
N GLU A 721 30.42 -4.27 -3.81
CA GLU A 721 31.48 -3.32 -3.48
C GLU A 721 31.00 -2.34 -2.40
N VAL A 722 31.04 -2.78 -1.15
CA VAL A 722 30.77 -1.93 0.02
C VAL A 722 32.05 -1.32 0.58
N SER A 723 31.92 -0.19 1.28
CA SER A 723 33.06 0.50 1.88
C SER A 723 33.82 -0.38 2.88
N ASN A 724 35.15 -0.23 2.92
CA ASN A 724 36.01 -0.97 3.86
C ASN A 724 35.59 -0.78 5.33
N TYR A 725 35.10 0.42 5.67
CA TYR A 725 34.55 0.70 6.99
C TYR A 725 33.37 -0.21 7.34
N LEU A 726 32.47 -0.44 6.37
CA LEU A 726 31.31 -1.29 6.59
C LEU A 726 31.70 -2.75 6.78
N ARG A 727 32.66 -3.25 5.99
CA ARG A 727 33.21 -4.61 6.14
C ARG A 727 33.81 -4.84 7.52
N GLN A 728 34.74 -3.96 7.93
CA GLN A 728 35.36 -4.01 9.26
C GLN A 728 34.32 -3.97 10.38
N ARG A 729 33.23 -3.20 10.21
CA ARG A 729 32.17 -3.12 11.21
C ARG A 729 31.35 -4.41 11.33
N ILE A 730 31.14 -5.13 10.23
CA ILE A 730 30.52 -6.46 10.26
C ILE A 730 31.45 -7.46 10.96
N ASP A 731 32.74 -7.46 10.60
CA ASP A 731 33.75 -8.36 11.18
C ASP A 731 33.87 -8.17 12.70
N LEU A 732 33.92 -6.92 13.18
CA LEU A 732 33.95 -6.61 14.62
C LEU A 732 32.71 -7.12 15.36
N ILE A 733 31.53 -7.09 14.73
CA ILE A 733 30.30 -7.60 15.33
C ILE A 733 30.30 -9.12 15.35
N GLU A 734 30.82 -9.75 14.29
CA GLU A 734 31.02 -11.20 14.24
C GLU A 734 31.94 -11.64 15.38
N GLU A 735 33.10 -11.01 15.55
CA GLU A 735 34.03 -11.30 16.63
C GLU A 735 33.36 -11.13 18.01
N ALA A 736 32.60 -10.06 18.20
CA ALA A 736 31.86 -9.83 19.45
C ALA A 736 30.80 -10.90 19.72
N ILE A 737 30.07 -11.35 18.71
CA ILE A 737 29.08 -12.43 18.82
C ILE A 737 29.79 -13.75 19.14
N THR A 738 30.83 -14.09 18.38
CA THR A 738 31.59 -15.34 18.55
C THR A 738 32.24 -15.40 19.93
N SER A 739 32.87 -14.31 20.38
CA SER A 739 33.45 -14.23 21.74
C SER A 739 32.42 -14.41 22.86
N LEU A 740 31.18 -13.96 22.67
CA LEU A 740 30.13 -14.09 23.69
C LEU A 740 29.61 -15.53 23.84
N PHE A 741 29.54 -16.28 22.73
CA PHE A 741 28.92 -17.61 22.69
C PHE A 741 29.92 -18.77 22.70
N THR A 742 31.16 -18.51 22.30
CA THR A 742 32.22 -19.52 22.31
C THR A 742 32.74 -19.65 23.73
N ASN A 743 32.61 -20.85 24.29
CA ASN A 743 33.11 -21.17 25.62
C ASN A 743 34.39 -21.99 25.43
N ASP A 744 35.55 -21.47 25.83
CA ASP A 744 36.87 -22.11 25.63
C ASP A 744 37.00 -23.54 26.19
N ARG A 745 36.02 -24.01 26.97
CA ARG A 745 35.95 -25.35 27.57
C ARG A 745 35.20 -26.40 26.74
N THR A 746 34.48 -26.00 25.70
CA THR A 746 33.70 -26.89 24.82
C THR A 746 33.86 -26.40 23.38
N GLN A 747 34.88 -26.92 22.68
CA GLN A 747 35.02 -26.77 21.24
C GLN A 747 34.48 -28.02 20.56
N ASP A 748 33.41 -27.87 19.78
CA ASP A 748 33.03 -28.84 18.74
C ASP A 748 33.90 -28.58 17.52
N LEU A 749 35.10 -29.17 17.51
CA LEU A 749 36.02 -29.09 16.37
C LEU A 749 35.42 -29.85 15.19
N LYS A 750 35.31 -29.21 14.02
CA LYS A 750 34.96 -29.89 12.78
C LYS A 750 36.22 -30.52 12.20
N LEU A 751 36.08 -31.65 11.50
CA LEU A 751 37.19 -32.33 10.85
C LEU A 751 37.96 -31.43 9.85
N ASP A 752 37.26 -30.47 9.24
CA ASP A 752 37.86 -29.49 8.32
C ASP A 752 38.75 -28.46 9.02
N ASP A 753 38.63 -28.29 10.35
CA ASP A 753 39.51 -27.39 11.12
C ASP A 753 40.91 -28.00 11.35
N PHE A 754 41.10 -29.27 10.98
CA PHE A 754 42.36 -30.01 11.15
C PHE A 754 43.18 -30.17 9.87
N PHE A 755 42.65 -29.81 8.70
CA PHE A 755 43.30 -30.02 7.40
C PHE A 755 43.74 -28.73 6.72
#